data_AF-A0A7Y6IQD8-F1
#
_entry.id   AF-A0A7Y6IQD8-F1
#
_cell.length_a   1.000
_cell.length_b   1.000
_cell.length_c   1.000
_cell.angle_alpha   90.00
_cell.angle_beta   90.00
_cell.angle_gamma   90.00
#
_symmetry.space_group_name_H-M   'P 1'
#
loop_
_entity.id
_entity.type
_entity.pdbx_description
1 polymer ?
#
loop_
_entity_poly.entity_id
_entity_poly.type
_entity_poly.pdbx_seq_one_letter_code
_entity_poly.pdbx_strand_id
1 'polypeptide(L)'
;MNVVQEVLGRIEAGSVADLATYLNGLGDDDKRMVARHLPTHLGERRRSGFEAERRVRELALSYRLAGAACLGGAGQVADWLNRRELLWVEPEANAAHVMSVLSDRPQEWRRDLAVRLVQRLRPTTGSTWRRIQALGNWDLAAALVIETGTEPPENDAFVSGWVLRNAERQRLHRNLVLADDRLLDHMLPRLFQAQGVAGGLTWDREWGEGRTILGQLVAMAATGRVPRQVLLDGCVSRFLAGADAAEAAPFITLWRELEPEVAEIPVADFARMLPSASSPVVQLALEELHRAESRLDGELFAEAVQALAYRPEKKYMAAAVKWIAAASPSRGALAVAALAPVFHVDTPSLRERAVRVAVKLAPHAAAPDREAIREAAAWLPADLRERVAAAFGAVEEIQPERLGAAPLTATPLPALAPPITSVEELAAELATPLWPEVPAQFERILAALVRLTHLDRGAVVTGLQSWWQTNWQHPFDAHPYVYGISGFDEDIRSLLMRCVLAVVSPDDSRALTAALNESSRRWPSSEPAPQRFVQRRFREVMSLFERGESVPVLLATPTSPTGHVDAATLLTRMEELGGTEPLECDFLQALLRLPRHIDPALVARAEKLPSQAGRRLTACLRDGGLPEPVVTWELLAFDRPAHYPQSLQEAHAGLAPPEGVSEQLAELWTLHPKPGYPPFSRHMVWWPSVMPSHREAVAAHVLACLPWIMDSTDGQVGAVAALAHGDGPAGIATAGAIVIGMGHQHSAQRAYAADAIITLAAHGELPAADLGRALGHMIRGEQVKLNRVTGVLDEVTSAGAHAEVWAALAEAIPLLLPGPGEKARAGLGELLKVAVRAAELSEARGDTPRLAELAARKGSSQLLHQARRLYEVIAR
;
A
#
# COMPACT_ATOMS: atom_id res chain seq x y z
N MET A 1 -50.10 -20.46 15.05
CA MET A 1 -48.63 -20.33 14.93
C MET A 1 -48.22 -19.05 15.62
N ASN A 2 -47.17 -19.07 16.44
CA ASN A 2 -46.69 -17.87 17.13
C ASN A 2 -46.10 -16.91 16.07
N VAL A 3 -46.65 -15.69 15.96
CA VAL A 3 -46.23 -14.67 14.99
C VAL A 3 -44.72 -14.42 15.03
N VAL A 4 -44.10 -14.53 16.21
CA VAL A 4 -42.66 -14.42 16.38
C VAL A 4 -41.91 -15.54 15.64
N GLN A 5 -42.36 -16.79 15.78
CA GLN A 5 -41.73 -17.93 15.09
C GLN A 5 -41.87 -17.82 13.57
N GLU A 6 -42.98 -17.26 13.11
CA GLU A 6 -43.33 -17.08 11.70
C GLU A 6 -42.43 -16.03 11.02
N VAL A 7 -42.15 -14.90 11.71
CA VAL A 7 -41.19 -13.90 11.24
C VAL A 7 -39.76 -14.43 11.29
N LEU A 8 -39.35 -15.06 12.40
CA LEU A 8 -37.99 -15.59 12.53
C LEU A 8 -37.71 -16.69 11.50
N GLY A 9 -38.68 -17.57 11.23
CA GLY A 9 -38.57 -18.59 10.19
C GLY A 9 -38.41 -18.00 8.78
N ARG A 10 -39.11 -16.90 8.47
CA ARG A 10 -38.95 -16.17 7.19
C ARG A 10 -37.61 -15.46 7.08
N ILE A 11 -37.10 -14.91 8.17
CA ILE A 11 -35.74 -14.35 8.20
C ILE A 11 -34.75 -15.46 7.85
N GLU A 12 -34.88 -16.64 8.46
CA GLU A 12 -33.99 -17.79 8.22
C GLU A 12 -34.14 -18.38 6.81
N ALA A 13 -35.31 -18.27 6.19
CA ALA A 13 -35.55 -18.70 4.82
C ALA A 13 -34.96 -17.74 3.77
N GLY A 14 -34.59 -16.51 4.13
CA GLY A 14 -33.94 -15.54 3.24
C GLY A 14 -34.84 -14.93 2.14
N SER A 15 -36.15 -15.25 2.10
CA SER A 15 -37.08 -14.67 1.13
C SER A 15 -37.51 -13.25 1.53
N VAL A 16 -36.85 -12.27 0.93
CA VAL A 16 -37.06 -10.83 1.22
C VAL A 16 -38.46 -10.34 0.85
N ALA A 17 -38.97 -10.76 -0.32
CA ALA A 17 -40.28 -10.35 -0.81
C ALA A 17 -41.41 -10.89 0.08
N ASP A 18 -41.38 -12.19 0.40
CA ASP A 18 -42.38 -12.83 1.25
C ASP A 18 -42.37 -12.26 2.68
N LEU A 19 -41.17 -11.96 3.20
CA LEU A 19 -41.02 -11.32 4.51
C LEU A 19 -41.61 -9.92 4.51
N ALA A 20 -41.33 -9.08 3.51
CA ALA A 20 -41.86 -7.72 3.42
C ALA A 20 -43.40 -7.71 3.35
N THR A 21 -44.00 -8.56 2.51
CA THR A 21 -45.46 -8.70 2.42
C THR A 21 -46.07 -9.12 3.75
N TYR A 22 -45.46 -10.09 4.43
CA TYR A 22 -45.95 -10.56 5.73
C TYR A 22 -45.86 -9.47 6.81
N LEU A 23 -44.73 -8.75 6.88
CA LEU A 23 -44.51 -7.67 7.86
C LEU A 23 -45.51 -6.51 7.69
N ASN A 24 -45.87 -6.16 6.46
CA ASN A 24 -46.86 -5.12 6.17
C ASN A 24 -48.28 -5.52 6.61
N GLY A 25 -48.59 -6.82 6.66
CA GLY A 25 -49.86 -7.34 7.15
C GLY A 25 -49.99 -7.45 8.68
N LEU A 26 -48.92 -7.19 9.45
CA LEU A 26 -48.93 -7.35 10.92
C LEU A 26 -49.56 -6.15 11.64
N GLY A 27 -50.34 -6.43 12.68
CA GLY A 27 -50.84 -5.42 13.62
C GLY A 27 -49.77 -4.89 14.58
N ASP A 28 -50.07 -3.80 15.29
CA ASP A 28 -49.11 -3.12 16.17
C ASP A 28 -48.71 -3.94 17.41
N ASP A 29 -49.60 -4.78 17.94
CA ASP A 29 -49.28 -5.70 19.05
C ASP A 29 -48.31 -6.79 18.60
N ASP A 30 -48.55 -7.36 17.42
CA ASP A 30 -47.70 -8.38 16.80
C ASP A 30 -46.30 -7.84 16.47
N LYS A 31 -46.23 -6.63 15.89
CA LYS A 31 -44.96 -5.91 15.64
C LYS A 31 -44.17 -5.70 16.94
N ARG A 32 -44.83 -5.27 18.03
CA ARG A 32 -44.21 -5.11 19.35
C ARG A 32 -43.71 -6.43 19.93
N MET A 33 -44.43 -7.53 19.72
CA MET A 33 -43.98 -8.86 20.14
C MET A 33 -42.70 -9.26 19.40
N VAL A 34 -42.68 -9.17 18.07
CA VAL A 34 -41.51 -9.50 17.24
C VAL A 34 -40.30 -8.65 17.62
N ALA A 35 -40.49 -7.34 17.82
CA ALA A 35 -39.44 -6.40 18.21
C ALA A 35 -38.69 -6.80 19.50
N ARG A 36 -39.37 -7.40 20.48
CA ARG A 36 -38.74 -7.85 21.74
C ARG A 36 -37.82 -9.05 21.56
N HIS A 37 -38.05 -9.89 20.54
CA HIS A 37 -37.30 -11.13 20.32
C HIS A 37 -36.18 -10.99 19.28
N LEU A 38 -36.26 -10.00 18.38
CA LEU A 38 -35.26 -9.78 17.31
C LEU A 38 -33.82 -9.61 17.81
N PRO A 39 -33.50 -8.77 18.81
CA PRO A 39 -32.13 -8.60 19.28
C PRO A 39 -31.51 -9.86 19.88
N THR A 40 -32.32 -10.63 20.62
CA THR A 40 -31.90 -11.90 21.23
C THR A 40 -31.62 -12.95 20.17
N HIS A 41 -32.51 -13.10 19.19
CA HIS A 41 -32.31 -14.03 18.08
C HIS A 41 -31.06 -13.70 17.25
N LEU A 42 -30.85 -12.42 16.92
CA LEU A 42 -29.61 -11.99 16.26
C LEU A 42 -28.37 -12.24 17.13
N GLY A 43 -28.46 -12.00 18.44
CA GLY A 43 -27.37 -12.26 19.39
C GLY A 43 -27.02 -13.74 19.55
N GLU A 44 -28.01 -14.62 19.51
CA GLU A 44 -27.82 -16.08 19.52
C GLU A 44 -27.13 -16.57 18.25
N ARG A 45 -27.54 -16.05 17.09
CA ARG A 45 -26.95 -16.41 15.78
C ARG A 45 -25.54 -15.86 15.57
N ARG A 46 -25.08 -14.90 16.38
CA ARG A 46 -23.71 -14.38 16.37
C ARG A 46 -22.73 -15.17 17.23
N ARG A 47 -23.20 -16.03 18.13
CA ARG A 47 -22.30 -16.91 18.88
C ARG A 47 -21.77 -17.94 17.89
N SER A 48 -20.44 -18.13 17.85
CA SER A 48 -19.71 -19.15 17.08
C SER A 48 -19.03 -18.70 15.76
N GLY A 49 -17.97 -17.88 15.87
CA GLY A 49 -16.91 -17.81 14.85
C GLY A 49 -17.27 -17.09 13.53
N PHE A 50 -16.37 -17.20 12.55
CA PHE A 50 -16.43 -16.49 11.27
C PHE A 50 -17.69 -16.81 10.46
N GLU A 51 -18.15 -18.06 10.46
CA GLU A 51 -19.32 -18.50 9.70
C GLU A 51 -20.65 -17.98 10.27
N ALA A 52 -20.77 -17.90 11.60
CA ALA A 52 -21.91 -17.24 12.23
C ALA A 52 -22.01 -15.77 11.82
N GLU A 53 -20.88 -15.05 11.78
CA GLU A 53 -20.86 -13.66 11.31
C GLU A 53 -21.24 -13.54 9.84
N ARG A 54 -20.78 -14.47 9.00
CA ARG A 54 -21.10 -14.49 7.57
C ARG A 54 -22.57 -14.74 7.30
N ARG A 55 -23.16 -15.75 7.94
CA ARG A 55 -24.59 -16.07 7.80
C ARG A 55 -25.47 -14.89 8.23
N VAL A 56 -25.06 -14.17 9.28
CA VAL A 56 -25.75 -12.94 9.67
C VAL A 56 -25.65 -11.85 8.60
N ARG A 57 -24.53 -11.73 7.86
CA ARG A 57 -24.41 -10.81 6.72
C ARG A 57 -25.34 -11.20 5.57
N GLU A 58 -25.45 -12.50 5.25
CA GLU A 58 -26.36 -12.98 4.20
C GLU A 58 -27.84 -12.69 4.55
N LEU A 59 -28.20 -12.81 5.83
CA LEU A 59 -29.53 -12.50 6.34
C LEU A 59 -29.72 -11.02 6.72
N ALA A 60 -28.72 -10.16 6.49
CA ALA A 60 -28.72 -8.79 6.98
C ALA A 60 -29.94 -8.00 6.47
N LEU A 61 -30.29 -8.15 5.19
CA LEU A 61 -31.45 -7.48 4.60
C LEU A 61 -32.76 -7.89 5.29
N SER A 62 -32.96 -9.18 5.56
CA SER A 62 -34.14 -9.69 6.26
C SER A 62 -34.24 -9.17 7.69
N TYR A 63 -33.13 -9.13 8.43
CA TYR A 63 -33.08 -8.53 9.77
C TYR A 63 -33.33 -7.03 9.76
N ARG A 64 -32.83 -6.30 8.75
CA ARG A 64 -33.08 -4.86 8.58
C ARG A 64 -34.56 -4.59 8.34
N LEU A 65 -35.21 -5.36 7.48
CA LEU A 65 -36.64 -5.25 7.19
C LEU A 65 -37.50 -5.53 8.41
N ALA A 66 -37.24 -6.64 9.09
CA ALA A 66 -37.97 -6.98 10.31
C ALA A 66 -37.81 -5.92 11.40
N GLY A 67 -36.59 -5.40 11.59
CA GLY A 67 -36.35 -4.31 12.53
C GLY A 67 -37.04 -3.00 12.16
N ALA A 68 -36.97 -2.61 10.88
CA ALA A 68 -37.62 -1.39 10.39
C ALA A 68 -39.16 -1.46 10.52
N ALA A 69 -39.75 -2.62 10.23
CA ALA A 69 -41.19 -2.82 10.33
C ALA A 69 -41.68 -2.91 11.78
N CYS A 70 -40.96 -3.62 12.66
CA CYS A 70 -41.45 -4.01 13.98
C CYS A 70 -41.05 -3.07 15.12
N LEU A 71 -39.89 -2.40 15.07
CA LEU A 71 -39.46 -1.48 16.13
C LEU A 71 -40.33 -0.23 16.15
N GLY A 72 -40.65 0.28 17.35
CA GLY A 72 -41.64 1.35 17.50
C GLY A 72 -41.08 2.76 17.28
N GLY A 73 -39.91 3.05 17.85
CA GLY A 73 -39.31 4.39 17.80
C GLY A 73 -38.33 4.57 16.63
N ALA A 74 -38.33 5.74 16.00
CA ALA A 74 -37.36 6.10 14.96
C ALA A 74 -35.90 5.99 15.45
N GLY A 75 -35.63 6.32 16.72
CA GLY A 75 -34.34 6.08 17.37
C GLY A 75 -33.94 4.60 17.41
N GLN A 76 -34.87 3.73 17.80
CA GLN A 76 -34.63 2.28 17.88
C GLN A 76 -34.37 1.69 16.49
N VAL A 77 -35.13 2.12 15.48
CA VAL A 77 -34.93 1.71 14.09
C VAL A 77 -33.57 2.19 13.58
N ALA A 78 -33.20 3.45 13.83
CA ALA A 78 -31.91 3.99 13.43
C ALA A 78 -30.74 3.22 14.08
N ASP A 79 -30.83 2.88 15.36
CA ASP A 79 -29.82 2.08 16.06
C ASP A 79 -29.73 0.65 15.52
N TRP A 80 -30.87 0.04 15.22
CA TRP A 80 -30.93 -1.30 14.63
C TRP A 80 -30.27 -1.35 13.24
N LEU A 81 -30.64 -0.43 12.35
CA LEU A 81 -30.12 -0.37 10.97
C LEU A 81 -28.62 0.00 10.91
N ASN A 82 -28.06 0.58 11.97
CA ASN A 82 -26.65 0.91 12.07
C ASN A 82 -25.82 -0.13 12.83
N ARG A 83 -26.40 -1.28 13.20
CA ARG A 83 -25.62 -2.40 13.76
C ARG A 83 -24.61 -2.90 12.72
N ARG A 84 -23.35 -3.05 13.15
CA ARG A 84 -22.19 -3.40 12.30
C ARG A 84 -22.44 -4.65 11.45
N GLU A 85 -23.09 -5.64 12.03
CA GLU A 85 -23.43 -6.93 11.42
C GLU A 85 -24.52 -6.82 10.34
N LEU A 86 -25.29 -5.74 10.33
CA LEU A 86 -26.37 -5.49 9.35
C LEU A 86 -25.98 -4.48 8.27
N LEU A 87 -24.71 -4.05 8.20
CA LEU A 87 -24.27 -3.00 7.26
C LEU A 87 -24.00 -3.52 5.83
N TRP A 88 -23.75 -4.82 5.67
CA TRP A 88 -23.34 -5.42 4.41
C TRP A 88 -24.57 -5.85 3.60
N VAL A 89 -25.16 -4.90 2.87
CA VAL A 89 -26.34 -5.11 2.01
C VAL A 89 -26.13 -4.47 0.65
N GLU A 90 -26.78 -5.00 -0.38
CA GLU A 90 -26.82 -4.37 -1.70
C GLU A 90 -27.43 -2.96 -1.57
N PRO A 91 -26.74 -1.89 -2.02
CA PRO A 91 -27.10 -0.54 -1.62
C PRO A 91 -28.50 -0.05 -2.05
N GLU A 92 -28.86 -0.18 -3.33
CA GLU A 92 -30.09 0.43 -3.88
C GLU A 92 -31.34 -0.41 -3.60
N ALA A 93 -31.26 -1.73 -3.77
CA ALA A 93 -32.36 -2.64 -3.49
C ALA A 93 -32.72 -2.63 -2.00
N ASN A 94 -31.74 -2.57 -1.09
CA ASN A 94 -32.02 -2.48 0.35
C ASN A 94 -32.84 -1.23 0.70
N ALA A 95 -32.48 -0.07 0.15
CA ALA A 95 -33.23 1.16 0.40
C ALA A 95 -34.69 1.00 -0.04
N ALA A 96 -34.95 0.51 -1.25
CA ALA A 96 -36.31 0.30 -1.76
C ALA A 96 -37.16 -0.62 -0.86
N HIS A 97 -36.62 -1.77 -0.42
CA HIS A 97 -37.36 -2.71 0.44
C HIS A 97 -37.62 -2.13 1.84
N VAL A 98 -36.65 -1.43 2.43
CA VAL A 98 -36.86 -0.82 3.76
C VAL A 98 -37.89 0.30 3.67
N MET A 99 -37.86 1.11 2.60
CA MET A 99 -38.88 2.14 2.37
C MET A 99 -40.29 1.55 2.25
N SER A 100 -40.46 0.39 1.62
CA SER A 100 -41.78 -0.24 1.46
C SER A 100 -42.43 -0.71 2.75
N VAL A 101 -41.66 -0.96 3.81
CA VAL A 101 -42.20 -1.32 5.14
C VAL A 101 -42.35 -0.12 6.08
N LEU A 102 -41.82 1.04 5.68
CA LEU A 102 -41.93 2.30 6.41
C LEU A 102 -43.06 3.19 5.89
N SER A 103 -43.70 2.86 4.76
CA SER A 103 -44.74 3.67 4.11
C SER A 103 -45.87 4.07 5.05
N ASP A 104 -46.27 3.16 5.94
CA ASP A 104 -47.42 3.33 6.82
C ASP A 104 -47.09 4.14 8.09
N ARG A 105 -45.81 4.52 8.28
CA ARG A 105 -45.38 5.31 9.43
C ARG A 105 -45.76 6.78 9.28
N PRO A 106 -46.16 7.47 10.37
CA PRO A 106 -46.45 8.89 10.35
C PRO A 106 -45.30 9.73 9.77
N GLN A 107 -45.62 10.81 9.08
CA GLN A 107 -44.62 11.64 8.40
C GLN A 107 -43.58 12.20 9.38
N GLU A 108 -43.99 12.71 10.55
CA GLU A 108 -43.08 13.23 11.58
C GLU A 108 -42.10 12.16 12.08
N TRP A 109 -42.56 10.92 12.21
CA TRP A 109 -41.70 9.79 12.59
C TRP A 109 -40.66 9.50 11.51
N ARG A 110 -41.05 9.54 10.23
CA ARG A 110 -40.13 9.33 9.10
C ARG A 110 -39.11 10.46 8.97
N ARG A 111 -39.50 11.71 9.27
CA ARG A 111 -38.58 12.86 9.36
C ARG A 111 -37.53 12.66 10.47
N ASP A 112 -37.96 12.27 11.67
CA ASP A 112 -37.04 11.98 12.78
C ASP A 112 -36.07 10.83 12.41
N LEU A 113 -36.55 9.78 11.75
CA LEU A 113 -35.69 8.70 11.26
C LEU A 113 -34.66 9.21 10.23
N ALA A 114 -35.08 10.04 9.28
CA ALA A 114 -34.19 10.61 8.26
C ALA A 114 -33.01 11.37 8.91
N VAL A 115 -33.31 12.29 9.83
CA VAL A 115 -32.30 13.06 10.57
C VAL A 115 -31.35 12.13 11.33
N ARG A 116 -31.88 11.13 12.02
CA ARG A 116 -31.11 10.17 12.82
C ARG A 116 -30.20 9.27 11.99
N LEU A 117 -30.63 8.88 10.79
CA LEU A 117 -29.84 8.07 9.87
C LEU A 117 -28.69 8.90 9.31
N VAL A 118 -28.95 10.13 8.87
CA VAL A 118 -27.90 11.04 8.38
C VAL A 118 -26.85 11.29 9.48
N GLN A 119 -27.26 11.58 10.73
CA GLN A 119 -26.33 11.77 11.85
C GLN A 119 -25.47 10.52 12.17
N ARG A 120 -25.98 9.33 11.87
CA ARG A 120 -25.29 8.06 12.13
C ARG A 120 -24.36 7.62 11.00
N LEU A 121 -24.42 8.27 9.82
CA LEU A 121 -23.49 7.98 8.74
C LEU A 121 -22.05 8.25 9.17
N ARG A 122 -21.14 7.41 8.68
CA ARG A 122 -19.71 7.46 8.97
C ARG A 122 -18.91 7.44 7.66
N PRO A 123 -17.81 8.20 7.57
CA PRO A 123 -16.94 8.14 6.41
C PRO A 123 -16.40 6.71 6.23
N THR A 124 -16.55 6.16 5.03
CA THR A 124 -15.94 4.85 4.69
C THR A 124 -14.51 5.07 4.21
N THR A 125 -13.58 4.22 4.64
CA THR A 125 -12.18 4.25 4.22
C THR A 125 -11.88 3.20 3.14
N GLY A 126 -10.83 3.40 2.36
CA GLY A 126 -10.40 2.49 1.29
C GLY A 126 -10.67 3.02 -0.11
N SER A 127 -10.52 2.15 -1.11
CA SER A 127 -10.68 2.52 -2.52
C SER A 127 -12.07 3.09 -2.81
N THR A 128 -12.18 3.99 -3.80
CA THR A 128 -13.45 4.57 -4.23
C THR A 128 -14.51 3.50 -4.50
N TRP A 129 -14.13 2.39 -5.14
CA TRP A 129 -15.01 1.25 -5.37
C TRP A 129 -15.57 0.63 -4.07
N ARG A 130 -14.72 0.39 -3.07
CA ARG A 130 -15.17 -0.15 -1.77
C ARG A 130 -16.13 0.81 -1.06
N ARG A 131 -15.86 2.11 -1.15
CA ARG A 131 -16.71 3.15 -0.55
C ARG A 131 -18.09 3.18 -1.22
N ILE A 132 -18.15 2.99 -2.54
CA ILE A 132 -19.41 2.88 -3.29
C ILE A 132 -20.20 1.64 -2.87
N GLN A 133 -19.54 0.48 -2.75
CA GLN A 133 -20.19 -0.74 -2.27
C GLN A 133 -20.73 -0.61 -0.85
N ALA A 134 -20.23 0.34 -0.05
CA ALA A 134 -20.66 0.58 1.32
C ALA A 134 -21.80 1.63 1.46
N LEU A 135 -22.39 2.10 0.34
CA LEU A 135 -23.40 3.18 0.35
C LEU A 135 -24.80 2.73 0.81
N GLY A 136 -25.04 1.48 1.18
CA GLY A 136 -26.41 1.01 1.46
C GLY A 136 -27.16 1.72 2.59
N ASN A 137 -26.46 2.21 3.62
CA ASN A 137 -27.07 3.08 4.64
C ASN A 137 -27.28 4.51 4.14
N TRP A 138 -26.41 4.97 3.25
CA TRP A 138 -26.52 6.30 2.64
C TRP A 138 -27.75 6.37 1.73
N ASP A 139 -27.98 5.36 0.88
CA ASP A 139 -29.12 5.34 -0.06
C ASP A 139 -30.46 5.38 0.68
N LEU A 140 -30.58 4.64 1.79
CA LEU A 140 -31.78 4.68 2.64
C LEU A 140 -31.99 6.06 3.29
N ALA A 141 -30.92 6.67 3.82
CA ALA A 141 -31.00 8.01 4.40
C ALA A 141 -31.38 9.06 3.36
N ALA A 142 -30.77 9.00 2.17
CA ALA A 142 -31.06 9.89 1.05
C ALA A 142 -32.51 9.73 0.56
N ALA A 143 -33.00 8.49 0.41
CA ALA A 143 -34.38 8.23 0.03
C ALA A 143 -35.39 8.83 1.02
N LEU A 144 -35.16 8.68 2.33
CA LEU A 144 -36.00 9.27 3.37
C LEU A 144 -35.94 10.81 3.38
N VAL A 145 -34.76 11.40 3.20
CA VAL A 145 -34.62 12.86 3.09
C VAL A 145 -35.41 13.39 1.90
N ILE A 146 -35.26 12.75 0.73
CA ILE A 146 -35.95 13.12 -0.51
C ILE A 146 -37.47 12.97 -0.36
N GLU A 147 -37.96 11.86 0.20
CA GLU A 147 -39.40 11.64 0.34
C GLU A 147 -40.04 12.59 1.37
N THR A 148 -39.36 12.85 2.47
CA THR A 148 -39.92 13.64 3.58
C THR A 148 -39.72 15.16 3.43
N GLY A 149 -38.82 15.59 2.53
CA GLY A 149 -38.43 16.98 2.34
C GLY A 149 -37.71 17.58 3.55
N THR A 150 -37.08 16.74 4.37
CA THR A 150 -36.39 17.19 5.59
C THR A 150 -35.04 17.80 5.25
N GLU A 151 -34.67 18.93 5.86
CA GLU A 151 -33.31 19.44 5.73
C GLU A 151 -32.32 18.45 6.37
N PRO A 152 -31.36 17.90 5.61
CA PRO A 152 -30.42 16.92 6.16
C PRO A 152 -29.52 17.61 7.20
N PRO A 153 -29.21 16.99 8.36
CA PRO A 153 -28.24 17.53 9.31
C PRO A 153 -26.82 17.56 8.71
N GLU A 154 -25.92 18.37 9.29
CA GLU A 154 -24.52 18.44 8.87
C GLU A 154 -23.80 17.10 9.10
N ASN A 155 -23.34 16.47 8.02
CA ASN A 155 -22.59 15.22 8.06
C ASN A 155 -21.77 15.03 6.76
N ASP A 156 -20.46 14.99 6.88
CA ASP A 156 -19.53 14.83 5.75
C ASP A 156 -19.74 13.53 4.97
N ALA A 157 -20.07 12.43 5.65
CA ALA A 157 -20.31 11.15 5.00
C ALA A 157 -21.58 11.18 4.13
N PHE A 158 -22.55 12.03 4.47
CA PHE A 158 -23.72 12.24 3.63
C PHE A 158 -23.38 13.00 2.34
N VAL A 159 -22.52 14.01 2.43
CA VAL A 159 -22.06 14.77 1.26
C VAL A 159 -21.12 13.92 0.38
N SER A 160 -20.18 13.18 0.98
CA SER A 160 -19.28 12.26 0.28
C SER A 160 -20.07 11.16 -0.44
N GLY A 161 -21.08 10.57 0.21
CA GLY A 161 -21.95 9.57 -0.41
C GLY A 161 -22.75 10.12 -1.60
N TRP A 162 -23.22 11.38 -1.52
CA TRP A 162 -23.90 12.05 -2.63
C TRP A 162 -22.99 12.20 -3.86
N VAL A 163 -21.73 12.60 -3.65
CA VAL A 163 -20.73 12.69 -4.72
C VAL A 163 -20.46 11.30 -5.32
N LEU A 164 -20.22 10.29 -4.49
CA LEU A 164 -19.91 8.93 -4.93
C LEU A 164 -21.06 8.29 -5.73
N ARG A 165 -22.31 8.45 -5.27
CA ARG A 165 -23.48 7.92 -5.98
C ARG A 165 -23.69 8.63 -7.31
N ASN A 166 -23.50 9.96 -7.36
CA ASN A 166 -23.57 10.68 -8.63
C ASN A 166 -22.48 10.24 -9.61
N ALA A 167 -21.26 10.04 -9.12
CA ALA A 167 -20.16 9.55 -9.94
C ALA A 167 -20.46 8.14 -10.50
N GLU A 168 -20.95 7.23 -9.65
CA GLU A 168 -21.35 5.89 -10.08
C GLU A 168 -22.47 5.93 -11.14
N ARG A 169 -23.47 6.78 -10.94
CA ARG A 169 -24.57 6.96 -11.89
C ARG A 169 -24.11 7.55 -13.22
N GLN A 170 -23.17 8.50 -13.22
CA GLN A 170 -22.60 9.04 -14.46
C GLN A 170 -21.85 7.95 -15.25
N ARG A 171 -21.10 7.09 -14.54
CA ARG A 171 -20.40 5.95 -15.13
C ARG A 171 -21.37 4.94 -15.77
N LEU A 172 -22.47 4.62 -15.09
CA LEU A 172 -23.46 3.63 -15.54
C LEU A 172 -24.46 4.19 -16.58
N HIS A 173 -24.86 5.45 -16.40
CA HIS A 173 -25.97 6.09 -17.11
C HIS A 173 -25.55 7.51 -17.54
N ARG A 174 -24.86 7.61 -18.67
CA ARG A 174 -24.25 8.83 -19.25
C ARG A 174 -25.20 10.04 -19.49
N ASN A 175 -26.49 9.93 -19.14
CA ASN A 175 -27.54 10.93 -19.39
C ASN A 175 -28.07 11.64 -18.14
N LEU A 176 -27.51 11.37 -16.96
CA LEU A 176 -28.02 11.97 -15.72
C LEU A 176 -27.59 13.44 -15.62
N VAL A 177 -28.53 14.33 -15.27
CA VAL A 177 -28.30 15.78 -15.16
C VAL A 177 -28.30 16.17 -13.68
N LEU A 178 -27.16 16.62 -13.16
CA LEU A 178 -26.99 17.04 -11.77
C LEU A 178 -27.93 18.19 -11.37
N ALA A 179 -28.31 19.04 -12.35
CA ALA A 179 -29.23 20.15 -12.12
C ALA A 179 -30.63 19.73 -11.65
N ASP A 180 -31.04 18.48 -11.94
CA ASP A 180 -32.34 17.92 -11.55
C ASP A 180 -32.26 17.12 -10.22
N ASP A 181 -31.08 17.03 -9.60
CA ASP A 181 -30.90 16.32 -8.33
C ASP A 181 -31.58 17.07 -7.18
N ARG A 182 -32.50 16.38 -6.50
CA ARG A 182 -33.31 16.94 -5.39
C ARG A 182 -32.50 17.27 -4.14
N LEU A 183 -31.26 16.77 -4.01
CA LEU A 183 -30.36 17.06 -2.90
C LEU A 183 -29.39 18.20 -3.21
N LEU A 184 -29.30 18.66 -4.47
CA LEU A 184 -28.29 19.62 -4.92
C LEU A 184 -28.23 20.87 -4.03
N ASP A 185 -29.37 21.50 -3.75
CA ASP A 185 -29.43 22.77 -3.01
C ASP A 185 -28.97 22.61 -1.54
N HIS A 186 -29.15 21.43 -0.95
CA HIS A 186 -28.65 21.13 0.39
C HIS A 186 -27.17 20.72 0.40
N MET A 187 -26.71 20.02 -0.65
CA MET A 187 -25.35 19.46 -0.69
C MET A 187 -24.32 20.46 -1.19
N LEU A 188 -24.68 21.34 -2.12
CA LEU A 188 -23.74 22.27 -2.75
C LEU A 188 -23.02 23.18 -1.76
N PRO A 189 -23.69 23.86 -0.79
CA PRO A 189 -22.98 24.68 0.19
C PRO A 189 -22.00 23.87 1.06
N ARG A 190 -22.33 22.59 1.32
CA ARG A 190 -21.56 21.69 2.20
C ARG A 190 -20.43 20.98 1.47
N LEU A 191 -20.50 20.86 0.14
CA LEU A 191 -19.49 20.23 -0.71
C LEU A 191 -18.09 20.76 -0.47
N PHE A 192 -17.97 22.07 -0.23
CA PHE A 192 -16.70 22.76 -0.03
C PHE A 192 -16.10 22.60 1.37
N GLN A 193 -16.87 22.08 2.33
CA GLN A 193 -16.43 21.90 3.71
C GLN A 193 -16.25 20.41 4.05
N ALA A 194 -17.07 19.54 3.46
CA ALA A 194 -17.10 18.11 3.74
C ALA A 194 -15.77 17.42 3.38
N GLN A 195 -15.34 16.48 4.24
CA GLN A 195 -14.21 15.61 3.98
C GLN A 195 -14.59 14.39 3.12
N GLY A 196 -13.63 13.86 2.35
CA GLY A 196 -13.77 12.60 1.62
C GLY A 196 -14.53 12.70 0.29
N VAL A 197 -14.83 13.92 -0.18
CA VAL A 197 -15.53 14.18 -1.45
C VAL A 197 -14.61 14.05 -2.66
N ALA A 198 -13.30 14.26 -2.49
CA ALA A 198 -12.40 14.41 -3.61
C ALA A 198 -12.29 13.15 -4.48
N GLY A 199 -12.16 11.97 -3.86
CA GLY A 199 -12.05 10.72 -4.61
C GLY A 199 -13.30 10.35 -5.41
N GLY A 200 -14.47 10.96 -5.15
CA GLY A 200 -15.64 10.83 -6.01
C GLY A 200 -15.66 11.86 -7.14
N LEU A 201 -15.27 13.12 -6.86
CA LEU A 201 -15.17 14.19 -7.86
C LEU A 201 -14.14 13.91 -8.96
N THR A 202 -13.09 13.15 -8.65
CA THR A 202 -12.05 12.77 -9.61
C THR A 202 -12.34 11.46 -10.35
N TRP A 203 -13.15 10.57 -9.79
CA TRP A 203 -13.34 9.22 -10.33
C TRP A 203 -13.96 9.20 -11.73
N ASP A 204 -14.93 10.08 -12.02
CA ASP A 204 -15.56 10.17 -13.35
C ASP A 204 -14.58 10.60 -14.45
N ARG A 205 -13.52 11.34 -14.09
CA ARG A 205 -12.50 11.82 -15.05
C ARG A 205 -11.62 10.70 -15.59
N GLU A 206 -11.45 9.64 -14.83
CA GLU A 206 -10.66 8.47 -15.24
C GLU A 206 -11.35 7.69 -16.38
N TRP A 207 -12.65 7.91 -16.63
CA TRP A 207 -13.47 7.05 -17.50
C TRP A 207 -14.34 7.80 -18.54
N GLY A 208 -14.34 9.14 -18.60
CA GLY A 208 -15.22 9.88 -19.52
C GLY A 208 -14.78 11.27 -19.94
N GLU A 209 -14.85 11.53 -21.25
CA GLU A 209 -14.74 12.86 -21.84
C GLU A 209 -16.07 13.64 -21.68
N GLY A 210 -16.08 14.68 -20.84
CA GLY A 210 -17.00 15.81 -20.99
C GLY A 210 -18.25 15.93 -20.09
N ARG A 211 -18.50 15.03 -19.12
CA ARG A 211 -19.70 15.13 -18.21
C ARG A 211 -19.41 14.90 -16.73
N THR A 212 -18.25 15.34 -16.25
CA THR A 212 -17.87 15.23 -14.84
C THR A 212 -18.78 16.07 -13.93
N ILE A 213 -18.90 15.71 -12.65
CA ILE A 213 -19.63 16.51 -11.64
C ILE A 213 -19.16 17.98 -11.66
N LEU A 214 -17.84 18.21 -11.70
CA LEU A 214 -17.26 19.56 -11.75
C LEU A 214 -17.67 20.32 -13.03
N GLY A 215 -17.61 19.65 -14.20
CA GLY A 215 -18.04 20.25 -15.45
C GLY A 215 -19.53 20.61 -15.46
N GLN A 216 -20.37 19.82 -14.76
CA GLN A 216 -21.78 20.14 -14.58
C GLN A 216 -21.99 21.34 -13.64
N LEU A 217 -21.19 21.50 -12.58
CA LEU A 217 -21.20 22.71 -11.74
C LEU A 217 -20.85 23.97 -12.55
N VAL A 218 -19.82 23.89 -13.41
CA VAL A 218 -19.41 24.99 -14.30
C VAL A 218 -20.53 25.31 -15.30
N ALA A 219 -21.15 24.31 -15.91
CA ALA A 219 -22.28 24.49 -16.81
C ALA A 219 -23.49 25.14 -16.09
N MET A 220 -23.76 24.76 -14.84
CA MET A 220 -24.82 25.36 -14.03
C MET A 220 -24.52 26.81 -13.63
N ALA A 221 -23.26 27.19 -13.45
CA ALA A 221 -22.87 28.58 -13.27
C ALA A 221 -23.10 29.40 -14.54
N ALA A 222 -22.79 28.84 -15.72
CA ALA A 222 -23.02 29.49 -17.01
C ALA A 222 -24.51 29.66 -17.33
N THR A 223 -25.38 28.72 -16.94
CA THR A 223 -26.84 28.81 -17.14
C THR A 223 -27.57 29.57 -16.03
N GLY A 224 -26.88 29.92 -14.94
CA GLY A 224 -27.43 30.67 -13.81
C GLY A 224 -28.21 29.83 -12.79
N ARG A 225 -28.21 28.49 -12.89
CA ARG A 225 -28.83 27.60 -11.87
C ARG A 225 -28.10 27.68 -10.52
N VAL A 226 -26.81 27.95 -10.55
CA VAL A 226 -25.95 28.15 -9.37
C VAL A 226 -25.23 29.50 -9.54
N PRO A 227 -25.26 30.42 -8.56
CA PRO A 227 -24.51 31.66 -8.66
C PRO A 227 -22.99 31.38 -8.73
N ARG A 228 -22.31 31.93 -9.74
CA ARG A 228 -20.86 31.79 -9.93
C ARG A 228 -20.05 32.11 -8.67
N GLN A 229 -20.42 33.17 -7.96
CA GLN A 229 -19.74 33.61 -6.73
C GLN A 229 -19.77 32.53 -5.64
N VAL A 230 -20.84 31.74 -5.53
CA VAL A 230 -20.94 30.66 -4.54
C VAL A 230 -19.89 29.57 -4.79
N LEU A 231 -19.58 29.27 -6.04
CA LEU A 231 -18.55 28.27 -6.38
C LEU A 231 -17.14 28.80 -6.11
N LEU A 232 -16.89 30.09 -6.40
CA LEU A 232 -15.60 30.74 -6.12
C LEU A 232 -15.36 30.85 -4.61
N ASP A 233 -16.31 31.38 -3.85
CA ASP A 233 -16.23 31.50 -2.38
C ASP A 233 -16.07 30.13 -1.72
N GLY A 234 -16.78 29.11 -2.24
CA GLY A 234 -16.64 27.73 -1.81
C GLY A 234 -15.21 27.20 -2.00
N CYS A 235 -14.61 27.41 -3.18
CA CYS A 235 -13.22 27.00 -3.44
C CYS A 235 -12.24 27.69 -2.48
N VAL A 236 -12.38 29.00 -2.28
CA VAL A 236 -11.53 29.78 -1.36
C VAL A 236 -11.66 29.28 0.07
N SER A 237 -12.89 29.03 0.53
CA SER A 237 -13.17 28.46 1.85
C SER A 237 -12.48 27.10 2.03
N ARG A 238 -12.55 26.21 1.02
CA ARG A 238 -11.84 24.92 1.04
C ARG A 238 -10.33 25.08 1.15
N PHE A 239 -9.75 26.03 0.41
CA PHE A 239 -8.31 26.28 0.43
C PHE A 239 -7.85 26.85 1.78
N LEU A 240 -8.61 27.78 2.37
CA LEU A 240 -8.33 28.35 3.69
C LEU A 240 -8.48 27.34 4.83
N ALA A 241 -9.39 26.36 4.69
CA ALA A 241 -9.57 25.29 5.67
C ALA A 241 -8.37 24.34 5.78
N GLY A 242 -7.34 24.47 4.93
CA GLY A 242 -6.12 23.68 5.01
C GLY A 242 -6.27 22.25 4.52
N ALA A 243 -7.13 22.01 3.52
CA ALA A 243 -7.30 20.69 2.92
C ALA A 243 -5.97 20.12 2.38
N ASP A 244 -5.78 18.81 2.52
CA ASP A 244 -4.62 18.13 1.95
C ASP A 244 -4.61 18.21 0.41
N ALA A 245 -3.50 17.78 -0.20
CA ALA A 245 -3.31 17.90 -1.64
C ALA A 245 -4.36 17.11 -2.46
N ALA A 246 -4.78 15.94 -1.99
CA ALA A 246 -5.76 15.12 -2.68
C ALA A 246 -7.16 15.72 -2.55
N GLU A 247 -7.50 16.20 -1.37
CA GLU A 247 -8.77 16.84 -1.06
C GLU A 247 -8.95 18.22 -1.73
N ALA A 248 -7.86 18.94 -2.01
CA ALA A 248 -7.89 20.23 -2.70
C ALA A 248 -7.90 20.11 -4.24
N ALA A 249 -7.36 19.04 -4.81
CA ALA A 249 -7.19 18.85 -6.25
C ALA A 249 -8.45 19.09 -7.11
N PRO A 250 -9.64 18.54 -6.79
CA PRO A 250 -10.84 18.79 -7.58
C PRO A 250 -11.31 20.25 -7.51
N PHE A 251 -11.05 20.96 -6.41
CA PHE A 251 -11.43 22.36 -6.25
C PHE A 251 -10.47 23.32 -6.95
N ILE A 252 -9.17 22.98 -7.02
CA ILE A 252 -8.20 23.69 -7.89
C ILE A 252 -8.65 23.60 -9.34
N THR A 253 -9.12 22.43 -9.74
CA THR A 253 -9.63 22.19 -11.08
C THR A 253 -10.89 23.01 -11.35
N LEU A 254 -11.86 22.99 -10.42
CA LEU A 254 -13.08 23.79 -10.52
C LEU A 254 -12.75 25.28 -10.63
N TRP A 255 -11.85 25.80 -9.79
CA TRP A 255 -11.39 27.18 -9.84
C TRP A 255 -10.82 27.55 -11.21
N ARG A 256 -9.98 26.68 -11.80
CA ARG A 256 -9.39 26.91 -13.13
C ARG A 256 -10.44 26.88 -14.24
N GLU A 257 -11.40 25.97 -14.18
CA GLU A 257 -12.49 25.87 -15.18
C GLU A 257 -13.50 27.01 -15.07
N LEU A 258 -13.62 27.65 -13.90
CA LEU A 258 -14.42 28.86 -13.73
C LEU A 258 -13.74 30.10 -14.33
N GLU A 259 -12.42 30.10 -14.53
CA GLU A 259 -11.67 31.24 -15.07
C GLU A 259 -11.99 32.58 -14.37
N PRO A 260 -11.67 32.75 -13.07
CA PRO A 260 -12.01 33.98 -12.33
C PRO A 260 -11.32 35.19 -12.93
N GLU A 261 -11.99 36.34 -12.96
CA GLU A 261 -11.39 37.61 -13.36
C GLU A 261 -10.45 38.15 -12.28
N VAL A 262 -9.53 39.06 -12.64
CA VAL A 262 -8.57 39.66 -11.69
C VAL A 262 -9.28 40.39 -10.52
N ALA A 263 -10.47 40.92 -10.75
CA ALA A 263 -11.31 41.55 -9.73
C ALA A 263 -11.91 40.53 -8.75
N GLU A 264 -12.19 39.30 -9.20
CA GLU A 264 -12.80 38.23 -8.41
C GLU A 264 -11.78 37.54 -7.48
N ILE A 265 -10.47 37.73 -7.67
CA ILE A 265 -9.42 37.12 -6.82
C ILE A 265 -9.36 37.80 -5.44
N PRO A 266 -9.58 37.06 -4.33
CA PRO A 266 -9.41 37.59 -2.98
C PRO A 266 -7.93 37.54 -2.56
N VAL A 267 -7.15 38.54 -2.99
CA VAL A 267 -5.68 38.59 -2.78
C VAL A 267 -5.25 38.44 -1.32
N ALA A 268 -6.03 38.96 -0.36
CA ALA A 268 -5.72 38.84 1.06
C ALA A 268 -5.84 37.38 1.56
N ASP A 269 -6.87 36.66 1.16
CA ASP A 269 -7.07 35.27 1.55
C ASP A 269 -6.05 34.34 0.89
N PHE A 270 -5.69 34.64 -0.35
CA PHE A 270 -4.62 33.97 -1.09
C PHE A 270 -3.24 34.15 -0.45
N ALA A 271 -2.94 35.34 0.09
CA ALA A 271 -1.72 35.55 0.86
C ALA A 271 -1.72 34.76 2.19
N ARG A 272 -2.85 34.80 2.91
CA ARG A 272 -3.03 34.13 4.22
C ARG A 272 -2.91 32.60 4.17
N MET A 273 -3.23 31.98 3.04
CA MET A 273 -3.12 30.51 2.90
C MET A 273 -1.69 30.03 2.59
N LEU A 274 -0.79 30.90 2.15
CA LEU A 274 0.59 30.52 1.77
C LEU A 274 1.39 29.81 2.88
N PRO A 275 1.30 30.17 4.17
CA PRO A 275 2.11 29.53 5.22
C PRO A 275 1.80 28.04 5.43
N SER A 276 0.51 27.65 5.36
CA SER A 276 0.04 26.34 5.82
C SER A 276 -0.64 25.48 4.77
N ALA A 277 -1.04 26.05 3.62
CA ALA A 277 -1.74 25.28 2.59
C ALA A 277 -0.87 24.17 1.96
N SER A 278 -1.53 23.18 1.36
CA SER A 278 -0.87 22.11 0.63
C SER A 278 -0.15 22.63 -0.62
N SER A 279 0.93 21.95 -1.05
CA SER A 279 1.77 22.43 -2.14
C SER A 279 0.99 22.81 -3.43
N PRO A 280 0.02 22.03 -3.92
CA PRO A 280 -0.76 22.41 -5.09
C PRO A 280 -1.57 23.71 -4.91
N VAL A 281 -2.12 23.93 -3.72
CA VAL A 281 -2.88 25.15 -3.38
C VAL A 281 -1.94 26.35 -3.32
N VAL A 282 -0.75 26.23 -2.73
CA VAL A 282 0.26 27.30 -2.73
C VAL A 282 0.68 27.67 -4.15
N GLN A 283 0.79 26.69 -5.04
CA GLN A 283 1.12 26.97 -6.44
C GLN A 283 0.00 27.76 -7.13
N LEU A 284 -1.26 27.32 -6.99
CA LEU A 284 -2.41 28.07 -7.49
C LEU A 284 -2.41 29.49 -6.89
N ALA A 285 -2.19 29.60 -5.58
CA ALA A 285 -2.24 30.88 -4.91
C ALA A 285 -1.15 31.84 -5.40
N LEU A 286 0.06 31.31 -5.62
CA LEU A 286 1.15 32.07 -6.21
C LEU A 286 0.82 32.54 -7.63
N GLU A 287 0.25 31.67 -8.48
CA GLU A 287 -0.18 32.00 -9.85
C GLU A 287 -1.21 33.15 -9.85
N GLU A 288 -2.22 33.08 -8.99
CA GLU A 288 -3.27 34.09 -8.88
C GLU A 288 -2.78 35.42 -8.27
N LEU A 289 -1.90 35.37 -7.27
CA LEU A 289 -1.28 36.56 -6.69
C LEU A 289 -0.38 37.30 -7.68
N HIS A 290 0.34 36.57 -8.54
CA HIS A 290 1.10 37.19 -9.64
C HIS A 290 0.16 37.82 -10.66
N ARG A 291 -0.98 37.18 -10.97
CA ARG A 291 -1.98 37.72 -11.90
C ARG A 291 -2.64 38.99 -11.36
N ALA A 292 -2.84 39.10 -10.05
CA ALA A 292 -3.36 40.28 -9.37
C ALA A 292 -2.28 41.15 -8.68
N GLU A 293 -1.05 41.17 -9.19
CA GLU A 293 0.07 41.89 -8.56
C GLU A 293 -0.22 43.38 -8.33
N SER A 294 -0.97 44.02 -9.23
CA SER A 294 -1.38 45.41 -9.10
C SER A 294 -2.31 45.69 -7.92
N ARG A 295 -2.93 44.66 -7.33
CA ARG A 295 -3.83 44.75 -6.18
C ARG A 295 -3.16 44.42 -4.84
N LEU A 296 -1.91 43.95 -4.86
CA LEU A 296 -1.11 43.73 -3.66
C LEU A 296 -0.52 45.06 -3.20
N ASP A 297 -0.80 45.47 -1.97
CA ASP A 297 -0.08 46.55 -1.32
C ASP A 297 1.33 46.10 -0.85
N GLY A 298 2.07 47.01 -0.20
CA GLY A 298 3.44 46.72 0.25
C GLY A 298 3.50 45.73 1.42
N GLU A 299 2.55 45.81 2.35
CA GLU A 299 2.50 44.95 3.54
C GLU A 299 2.10 43.52 3.17
N LEU A 300 1.05 43.35 2.37
CA LEU A 300 0.57 42.06 1.91
C LEU A 300 1.57 41.37 0.98
N PHE A 301 2.34 42.15 0.20
CA PHE A 301 3.48 41.63 -0.56
C PHE A 301 4.57 41.07 0.34
N ALA A 302 4.98 41.83 1.38
CA ALA A 302 5.99 41.38 2.31
C ALA A 302 5.54 40.12 3.08
N GLU A 303 4.29 40.10 3.54
CA GLU A 303 3.65 38.94 4.18
C GLU A 303 3.67 37.71 3.27
N ALA A 304 3.23 37.84 2.01
CA ALA A 304 3.18 36.73 1.07
C ALA A 304 4.57 36.15 0.76
N VAL A 305 5.56 37.02 0.54
CA VAL A 305 6.94 36.60 0.27
C VAL A 305 7.57 35.95 1.51
N GLN A 306 7.34 36.51 2.69
CA GLN A 306 7.80 35.94 3.95
C GLN A 306 7.19 34.55 4.17
N ALA A 307 5.88 34.41 3.98
CA ALA A 307 5.21 33.12 4.06
C ALA A 307 5.88 32.07 3.16
N LEU A 308 6.15 32.40 1.89
CA LEU A 308 6.83 31.51 0.94
C LEU A 308 8.27 31.16 1.33
N ALA A 309 9.00 32.08 1.95
CA ALA A 309 10.40 31.87 2.32
C ALA A 309 10.59 31.03 3.58
N TYR A 310 9.62 31.04 4.50
CA TYR A 310 9.61 30.17 5.69
C TYR A 310 9.07 28.77 5.41
N ARG A 311 8.55 28.51 4.22
CA ARG A 311 8.11 27.18 3.82
C ARG A 311 9.29 26.20 3.67
N PRO A 312 9.11 24.92 4.03
CA PRO A 312 10.15 23.90 3.86
C PRO A 312 10.43 23.56 2.38
N GLU A 313 9.49 23.83 1.47
CA GLU A 313 9.68 23.50 0.05
C GLU A 313 10.61 24.49 -0.67
N LYS A 314 11.80 24.02 -1.06
CA LYS A 314 12.85 24.81 -1.76
C LYS A 314 12.33 25.62 -2.96
N LYS A 315 11.32 25.13 -3.69
CA LYS A 315 10.73 25.83 -4.85
C LYS A 315 10.02 27.14 -4.46
N TYR A 316 9.40 27.20 -3.27
CA TYR A 316 8.72 28.38 -2.78
C TYR A 316 9.69 29.41 -2.20
N MET A 317 10.75 28.96 -1.54
CA MET A 317 11.87 29.82 -1.17
C MET A 317 12.52 30.45 -2.42
N ALA A 318 12.73 29.65 -3.48
CA ALA A 318 13.25 30.17 -4.74
C ALA A 318 12.28 31.15 -5.43
N ALA A 319 10.96 30.92 -5.34
CA ALA A 319 9.95 31.85 -5.82
C ALA A 319 9.96 33.16 -5.02
N ALA A 320 10.08 33.10 -3.69
CA ALA A 320 10.20 34.28 -2.82
C ALA A 320 11.42 35.13 -3.20
N VAL A 321 12.61 34.52 -3.31
CA VAL A 321 13.84 35.22 -3.75
C VAL A 321 13.66 35.87 -5.12
N LYS A 322 13.00 35.19 -6.06
CA LYS A 322 12.72 35.72 -7.41
C LYS A 322 11.75 36.90 -7.36
N TRP A 323 10.69 36.81 -6.55
CA TRP A 323 9.66 37.84 -6.43
C TRP A 323 10.24 39.11 -5.79
N ILE A 324 11.04 38.98 -4.72
CA ILE A 324 11.80 40.09 -4.11
C ILE A 324 12.72 40.75 -5.15
N ALA A 325 13.44 39.95 -5.93
CA ALA A 325 14.40 40.46 -6.90
C ALA A 325 13.75 41.23 -8.07
N ALA A 326 12.50 40.89 -8.41
CA ALA A 326 11.73 41.50 -9.48
C ALA A 326 11.01 42.80 -9.04
N ALA A 327 10.72 42.94 -7.75
CA ALA A 327 10.10 44.14 -7.19
C ALA A 327 11.02 45.38 -7.27
N SER A 328 10.42 46.58 -7.19
CA SER A 328 11.19 47.83 -7.07
C SER A 328 12.04 47.81 -5.79
N PRO A 329 13.21 48.48 -5.76
CA PRO A 329 14.11 48.44 -4.59
C PRO A 329 13.44 48.81 -3.26
N SER A 330 12.52 49.79 -3.26
CA SER A 330 11.75 50.17 -2.08
C SER A 330 10.75 49.11 -1.63
N ARG A 331 10.06 48.46 -2.57
CA ARG A 331 9.10 47.38 -2.27
C ARG A 331 9.79 46.09 -1.86
N GLY A 332 10.88 45.73 -2.54
CA GLY A 332 11.69 44.55 -2.22
C GLY A 332 12.37 44.66 -0.85
N ALA A 333 12.73 45.87 -0.42
CA ALA A 333 13.32 46.10 0.89
C ALA A 333 12.38 45.76 2.06
N LEU A 334 11.07 45.94 1.89
CA LEU A 334 10.05 45.56 2.88
C LEU A 334 10.05 44.05 3.20
N ALA A 335 10.60 43.22 2.31
CA ALA A 335 10.61 41.77 2.43
C ALA A 335 12.04 41.20 2.59
N VAL A 336 13.06 42.01 2.84
CA VAL A 336 14.45 41.55 2.81
C VAL A 336 14.76 40.52 3.92
N ALA A 337 14.12 40.66 5.10
CA ALA A 337 14.25 39.70 6.20
C ALA A 337 13.79 38.28 5.82
N ALA A 338 12.88 38.15 4.85
CA ALA A 338 12.45 36.84 4.34
C ALA A 338 13.59 36.03 3.70
N LEU A 339 14.74 36.64 3.38
CA LEU A 339 15.91 35.92 2.87
C LEU A 339 16.67 35.12 3.94
N ALA A 340 16.51 35.45 5.22
CA ALA A 340 17.19 34.79 6.34
C ALA A 340 17.01 33.26 6.36
N PRO A 341 15.78 32.68 6.33
CA PRO A 341 15.59 31.23 6.30
C PRO A 341 16.25 30.56 5.07
N VAL A 342 16.42 31.30 3.98
CA VAL A 342 17.04 30.78 2.74
C VAL A 342 18.55 30.52 2.93
N PHE A 343 19.22 31.19 3.87
CA PHE A 343 20.65 31.00 4.14
C PHE A 343 20.98 29.65 4.78
N HIS A 344 20.01 29.04 5.47
CA HIS A 344 20.15 27.73 6.10
C HIS A 344 19.84 26.55 5.17
N VAL A 345 19.35 26.83 3.95
CA VAL A 345 19.02 25.78 2.98
C VAL A 345 20.29 25.18 2.41
N ASP A 346 20.36 23.86 2.37
CA ASP A 346 21.44 23.13 1.70
C ASP A 346 21.27 23.14 0.17
N THR A 347 21.33 24.33 -0.44
CA THR A 347 21.28 24.55 -1.88
C THR A 347 22.17 25.74 -2.23
N PRO A 348 23.45 25.52 -2.59
CA PRO A 348 24.44 26.58 -2.80
C PRO A 348 23.97 27.70 -3.74
N SER A 349 23.43 27.36 -4.91
CA SER A 349 22.90 28.35 -5.87
C SER A 349 21.77 29.23 -5.34
N LEU A 350 20.94 28.71 -4.43
CA LEU A 350 19.83 29.47 -3.86
C LEU A 350 20.36 30.42 -2.77
N ARG A 351 21.29 29.94 -1.92
CA ARG A 351 22.01 30.76 -0.94
C ARG A 351 22.78 31.90 -1.61
N GLU A 352 23.56 31.62 -2.65
CA GLU A 352 24.29 32.64 -3.42
C GLU A 352 23.38 33.72 -4.01
N ARG A 353 22.21 33.32 -4.54
CA ARG A 353 21.22 34.26 -5.10
C ARG A 353 20.57 35.08 -4.01
N ALA A 354 20.17 34.47 -2.89
CA ALA A 354 19.60 35.17 -1.75
C ALA A 354 20.60 36.21 -1.20
N VAL A 355 21.88 35.84 -1.01
CA VAL A 355 22.94 36.77 -0.59
C VAL A 355 23.09 37.92 -1.59
N ARG A 356 23.05 37.64 -2.90
CA ARG A 356 23.14 38.71 -3.93
C ARG A 356 21.97 39.68 -3.85
N VAL A 357 20.75 39.18 -3.65
CA VAL A 357 19.54 40.01 -3.51
C VAL A 357 19.60 40.83 -2.22
N ALA A 358 20.01 40.21 -1.10
CA ALA A 358 20.19 40.89 0.18
C ALA A 358 21.18 42.05 0.06
N VAL A 359 22.37 41.81 -0.52
CA VAL A 359 23.39 42.85 -0.73
C VAL A 359 22.87 43.99 -1.62
N LYS A 360 22.10 43.68 -2.69
CA LYS A 360 21.48 44.69 -3.56
C LYS A 360 20.48 45.58 -2.81
N LEU A 361 19.72 45.00 -1.88
CA LEU A 361 18.67 45.69 -1.12
C LEU A 361 19.17 46.35 0.17
N ALA A 362 20.40 46.05 0.60
CA ALA A 362 21.00 46.58 1.82
C ALA A 362 20.85 48.10 2.02
N PRO A 363 20.97 48.98 0.99
CA PRO A 363 20.81 50.43 1.16
C PRO A 363 19.39 50.88 1.55
N HIS A 364 18.39 50.05 1.31
CA HIS A 364 16.97 50.36 1.53
C HIS A 364 16.37 49.57 2.71
N ALA A 365 17.14 48.67 3.31
CA ALA A 365 16.68 47.78 4.40
C ALA A 365 16.56 48.53 5.74
N ALA A 366 15.49 48.25 6.49
CA ALA A 366 15.30 48.79 7.83
C ALA A 366 16.26 48.13 8.85
N ALA A 367 16.55 48.82 9.96
CA ALA A 367 17.43 48.31 11.02
C ALA A 367 17.10 46.89 11.53
N PRO A 368 15.83 46.51 11.83
CA PRO A 368 15.52 45.15 12.28
C PRO A 368 15.82 44.09 11.21
N ASP A 369 15.55 44.37 9.94
CA ASP A 369 15.80 43.41 8.85
C ASP A 369 17.30 43.19 8.62
N ARG A 370 18.11 44.23 8.88
CA ARG A 370 19.57 44.15 8.78
C ARG A 370 20.17 43.22 9.86
N GLU A 371 19.57 43.19 11.05
CA GLU A 371 19.99 42.28 12.13
C GLU A 371 19.64 40.83 11.79
N ALA A 372 18.41 40.58 11.37
CA ALA A 372 17.94 39.23 11.01
C ALA A 372 18.81 38.57 9.91
N ILE A 373 19.25 39.36 8.93
CA ILE A 373 20.14 38.89 7.86
C ILE A 373 21.56 38.58 8.37
N ARG A 374 22.04 39.34 9.36
CA ARG A 374 23.37 39.12 9.97
C ARG A 374 23.37 37.84 10.82
N GLU A 375 22.36 37.64 11.65
CA GLU A 375 22.22 36.45 12.49
C GLU A 375 22.15 35.17 11.63
N ALA A 376 21.31 35.16 10.60
CA ALA A 376 21.19 34.02 9.69
C ALA A 376 22.48 33.72 8.91
N ALA A 377 23.33 34.74 8.69
CA ALA A 377 24.57 34.58 7.94
C ALA A 377 25.66 33.80 8.70
N ALA A 378 25.51 33.56 10.01
CA ALA A 378 26.50 32.85 10.81
C ALA A 378 26.82 31.43 10.31
N TRP A 379 25.82 30.80 9.68
CA TRP A 379 25.91 29.43 9.14
C TRP A 379 26.32 29.39 7.66
N LEU A 380 26.59 30.55 7.04
CA LEU A 380 27.04 30.59 5.66
C LEU A 380 28.51 30.14 5.52
N PRO A 381 28.88 29.55 4.38
CA PRO A 381 30.28 29.37 3.99
C PRO A 381 31.04 30.70 4.00
N ALA A 382 32.35 30.65 4.22
CA ALA A 382 33.19 31.83 4.46
C ALA A 382 33.06 32.92 3.38
N ASP A 383 33.08 32.53 2.11
CA ASP A 383 32.98 33.43 0.95
C ASP A 383 31.63 34.19 0.88
N LEU A 384 30.53 33.53 1.25
CA LEU A 384 29.21 34.15 1.31
C LEU A 384 29.03 35.00 2.56
N ARG A 385 29.60 34.56 3.68
CA ARG A 385 29.58 35.29 4.95
C ARG A 385 30.29 36.63 4.84
N GLU A 386 31.46 36.67 4.20
CA GLU A 386 32.23 37.91 3.94
C GLU A 386 31.42 38.91 3.10
N ARG A 387 30.69 38.43 2.08
CA ARG A 387 29.85 39.29 1.23
C ARG A 387 28.67 39.90 1.96
N VAL A 388 28.05 39.14 2.88
CA VAL A 388 27.01 39.68 3.77
C VAL A 388 27.63 40.68 4.75
N ALA A 389 28.78 40.34 5.33
CA ALA A 389 29.45 41.18 6.30
C ALA A 389 29.83 42.57 5.74
N ALA A 390 30.26 42.63 4.48
CA ALA A 390 30.57 43.88 3.79
C ALA A 390 29.35 44.82 3.62
N ALA A 391 28.13 44.29 3.55
CA ALA A 391 26.90 45.07 3.33
C ALA A 391 26.08 45.32 4.61
N PHE A 392 26.16 44.41 5.59
CA PHE A 392 25.30 44.39 6.80
C PHE A 392 26.07 44.49 8.13
N GLY A 393 27.41 44.40 8.15
CA GLY A 393 28.26 44.40 9.35
C GLY A 393 28.76 43.01 9.75
N ALA A 394 29.70 42.92 10.71
CA ALA A 394 30.39 41.68 11.10
C ALA A 394 29.45 40.50 11.46
N VAL A 395 29.83 39.26 11.11
CA VAL A 395 29.03 38.03 11.32
C VAL A 395 29.87 36.98 12.07
N GLU A 396 29.33 36.39 13.14
CA GLU A 396 29.99 35.35 13.96
C GLU A 396 29.96 33.97 13.26
N GLU A 397 31.00 33.15 13.45
CA GLU A 397 31.13 31.83 12.81
C GLU A 397 30.69 30.68 13.73
N ILE A 398 29.91 29.73 13.19
CA ILE A 398 29.54 28.48 13.88
C ILE A 398 30.02 27.28 13.04
N GLN A 399 30.87 26.42 13.61
CA GLN A 399 31.39 25.21 12.95
C GLN A 399 30.58 23.96 13.33
N PRO A 400 30.05 23.18 12.37
CA PRO A 400 29.33 21.94 12.66
C PRO A 400 30.28 20.76 12.98
N GLU A 401 29.90 19.96 13.97
CA GLU A 401 30.60 18.77 14.46
C GLU A 401 30.52 17.61 13.45
N ARG A 402 31.65 16.93 13.19
CA ARG A 402 31.71 15.78 12.26
C ARG A 402 31.40 14.48 13.01
N LEU A 403 30.32 13.78 12.62
CA LEU A 403 29.96 12.46 13.14
C LEU A 403 30.83 11.35 12.51
N GLY A 404 31.41 10.48 13.34
CA GLY A 404 32.13 9.28 12.93
C GLY A 404 31.20 8.09 12.61
N ALA A 405 31.66 7.16 11.78
CA ALA A 405 30.87 6.01 11.33
C ALA A 405 30.78 4.90 12.39
N ALA A 406 29.58 4.32 12.57
CA ALA A 406 29.32 3.16 13.42
C ALA A 406 29.52 1.84 12.65
N PRO A 407 29.88 0.73 13.31
CA PRO A 407 29.99 -0.59 12.67
C PRO A 407 28.62 -1.17 12.31
N LEU A 408 28.53 -1.82 11.15
CA LEU A 408 27.32 -2.52 10.69
C LEU A 408 27.03 -3.75 11.55
N THR A 409 25.76 -3.99 11.87
CA THR A 409 25.30 -5.23 12.54
C THR A 409 24.02 -5.70 11.86
N ALA A 410 24.01 -6.94 11.38
CA ALA A 410 22.80 -7.56 10.84
C ALA A 410 21.77 -7.83 11.95
N THR A 411 20.50 -7.56 11.67
CA THR A 411 19.41 -7.89 12.60
C THR A 411 19.13 -9.40 12.54
N PRO A 412 19.28 -10.18 13.63
CA PRO A 412 19.00 -11.61 13.58
C PRO A 412 17.49 -11.89 13.43
N LEU A 413 17.14 -12.94 12.70
CA LEU A 413 15.76 -13.42 12.63
C LEU A 413 15.30 -14.02 13.98
N PRO A 414 14.01 -13.90 14.34
CA PRO A 414 13.46 -14.55 15.54
C PRO A 414 13.67 -16.07 15.49
N ALA A 415 14.05 -16.67 16.62
CA ALA A 415 14.19 -18.12 16.73
C ALA A 415 12.85 -18.83 16.48
N LEU A 416 12.91 -20.04 15.92
CA LEU A 416 11.72 -20.88 15.73
C LEU A 416 11.12 -21.29 17.09
N ALA A 417 9.80 -21.26 17.18
CA ALA A 417 9.08 -21.79 18.33
C ALA A 417 9.20 -23.34 18.38
N PRO A 418 9.15 -23.96 19.58
CA PRO A 418 9.26 -25.40 19.71
C PRO A 418 8.11 -26.14 18.98
N PRO A 419 8.32 -27.39 18.51
CA PRO A 419 7.28 -28.19 17.87
C PRO A 419 6.06 -28.40 18.76
N ILE A 420 4.87 -28.45 18.15
CA ILE A 420 3.62 -28.80 18.83
C ILE A 420 3.57 -30.32 18.99
N THR A 421 3.32 -30.81 20.21
CA THR A 421 3.41 -32.24 20.54
C THR A 421 2.12 -32.84 21.07
N SER A 422 1.08 -32.03 21.31
CA SER A 422 -0.23 -32.49 21.78
C SER A 422 -1.39 -31.90 20.97
N VAL A 423 -2.56 -32.55 21.07
CA VAL A 423 -3.79 -32.09 20.39
C VAL A 423 -4.30 -30.80 21.02
N GLU A 424 -4.11 -30.61 22.32
CA GLU A 424 -4.48 -29.40 23.05
C GLU A 424 -3.65 -28.19 22.59
N GLU A 425 -2.34 -28.37 22.42
CA GLU A 425 -1.46 -27.33 21.87
C GLU A 425 -1.84 -26.99 20.43
N LEU A 426 -2.16 -28.01 19.59
CA LEU A 426 -2.61 -27.80 18.22
C LEU A 426 -3.92 -27.00 18.18
N ALA A 427 -4.89 -27.34 19.03
CA ALA A 427 -6.16 -26.62 19.13
C ALA A 427 -5.97 -25.17 19.60
N ALA A 428 -5.08 -24.95 20.58
CA ALA A 428 -4.75 -23.62 21.07
C ALA A 428 -4.09 -22.76 19.99
N GLU A 429 -3.15 -23.32 19.22
CA GLU A 429 -2.47 -22.61 18.14
C GLU A 429 -3.46 -22.25 17.02
N LEU A 430 -4.35 -23.17 16.62
CA LEU A 430 -5.40 -22.93 15.63
C LEU A 430 -6.46 -21.90 16.08
N ALA A 431 -6.58 -21.65 17.39
CA ALA A 431 -7.46 -20.62 17.93
C ALA A 431 -6.82 -19.21 17.90
N THR A 432 -5.51 -19.11 17.68
CA THR A 432 -4.83 -17.82 17.55
C THR A 432 -5.06 -17.18 16.17
N PRO A 433 -5.09 -15.84 16.06
CA PRO A 433 -5.16 -15.19 14.76
C PRO A 433 -3.94 -15.54 13.89
N LEU A 434 -4.18 -16.10 12.71
CA LEU A 434 -3.16 -16.45 11.72
C LEU A 434 -2.79 -15.29 10.77
N TRP A 435 -3.00 -14.04 11.22
CA TRP A 435 -2.67 -12.82 10.48
C TRP A 435 -1.91 -11.82 11.38
N PRO A 436 -0.82 -11.18 10.92
CA PRO A 436 -0.18 -11.35 9.62
C PRO A 436 0.44 -12.75 9.45
N GLU A 437 0.66 -13.18 8.20
CA GLU A 437 1.20 -14.51 7.93
C GLU A 437 2.66 -14.63 8.37
N VAL A 438 2.93 -15.63 9.21
CA VAL A 438 4.29 -16.01 9.63
C VAL A 438 4.54 -17.43 9.15
N PRO A 439 5.24 -17.65 8.01
CA PRO A 439 5.41 -18.99 7.41
C PRO A 439 5.83 -20.09 8.39
N ALA A 440 6.75 -19.78 9.31
CA ALA A 440 7.20 -20.70 10.36
C ALA A 440 6.06 -21.21 11.27
N GLN A 441 5.08 -20.37 11.59
CA GLN A 441 3.93 -20.75 12.41
C GLN A 441 3.06 -21.79 11.69
N PHE A 442 2.76 -21.54 10.41
CA PHE A 442 1.94 -22.42 9.58
C PHE A 442 2.64 -23.76 9.32
N GLU A 443 3.94 -23.75 9.05
CA GLU A 443 4.75 -24.96 8.90
C GLU A 443 4.72 -25.82 10.17
N ARG A 444 4.80 -25.17 11.34
CA ARG A 444 4.71 -25.83 12.64
C ARG A 444 3.34 -26.49 12.86
N ILE A 445 2.25 -25.80 12.54
CA ILE A 445 0.89 -26.34 12.65
C ILE A 445 0.71 -27.52 11.69
N LEU A 446 1.12 -27.39 10.43
CA LEU A 446 0.98 -28.44 9.42
C LEU A 446 1.77 -29.70 9.81
N ALA A 447 3.00 -29.53 10.29
CA ALA A 447 3.84 -30.64 10.78
C ALA A 447 3.19 -31.38 11.96
N ALA A 448 2.62 -30.63 12.91
CA ALA A 448 1.94 -31.19 14.06
C ALA A 448 0.65 -31.92 13.67
N LEU A 449 -0.15 -31.34 12.76
CA LEU A 449 -1.36 -31.96 12.24
C LEU A 449 -1.06 -33.32 11.60
N VAL A 450 -0.02 -33.42 10.76
CA VAL A 450 0.40 -34.69 10.15
C VAL A 450 0.85 -35.69 11.21
N ARG A 451 1.77 -35.30 12.10
CA ARG A 451 2.34 -36.21 13.09
C ARG A 451 1.30 -36.72 14.09
N LEU A 452 0.46 -35.84 14.63
CA LEU A 452 -0.58 -36.22 15.58
C LEU A 452 -1.68 -37.07 14.93
N THR A 453 -2.03 -36.79 13.67
CA THR A 453 -3.01 -37.60 12.93
C THR A 453 -2.48 -39.01 12.65
N HIS A 454 -1.17 -39.15 12.39
CA HIS A 454 -0.54 -40.46 12.24
C HIS A 454 -0.52 -41.26 13.55
N LEU A 455 -0.25 -40.60 14.69
CA LEU A 455 -0.22 -41.23 16.00
C LEU A 455 -1.63 -41.66 16.48
N ASP A 456 -2.60 -40.74 16.44
CA ASP A 456 -3.98 -41.02 16.82
C ASP A 456 -4.94 -40.03 16.14
N ARG A 457 -5.45 -40.42 14.96
CA ARG A 457 -6.46 -39.66 14.23
C ARG A 457 -7.74 -39.44 15.05
N GLY A 458 -8.15 -40.40 15.86
CA GLY A 458 -9.38 -40.31 16.65
C GLY A 458 -9.28 -39.23 17.73
N ALA A 459 -8.12 -39.13 18.39
CA ALA A 459 -7.83 -38.06 19.35
C ALA A 459 -7.84 -36.68 18.68
N VAL A 460 -7.24 -36.53 17.49
CA VAL A 460 -7.24 -35.26 16.74
C VAL A 460 -8.66 -34.84 16.35
N VAL A 461 -9.45 -35.76 15.78
CA VAL A 461 -10.87 -35.50 15.43
C VAL A 461 -11.65 -35.05 16.66
N THR A 462 -11.50 -35.76 17.79
CA THR A 462 -12.18 -35.42 19.04
C THR A 462 -11.75 -34.05 19.57
N GLY A 463 -10.45 -33.77 19.61
CA GLY A 463 -9.91 -32.51 20.15
C GLY A 463 -10.20 -31.28 19.31
N LEU A 464 -10.34 -31.45 17.98
CA LEU A 464 -10.64 -30.35 17.05
C LEU A 464 -12.13 -30.19 16.74
N GLN A 465 -13.00 -30.97 17.39
CA GLN A 465 -14.45 -30.92 17.16
C GLN A 465 -15.03 -29.53 17.44
N SER A 466 -14.64 -28.88 18.55
CA SER A 466 -15.11 -27.52 18.90
C SER A 466 -14.64 -26.49 17.87
N TRP A 467 -13.42 -26.65 17.36
CA TRP A 467 -12.88 -25.79 16.31
C TRP A 467 -13.67 -25.95 15.01
N TRP A 468 -14.00 -27.18 14.61
CA TRP A 468 -14.76 -27.45 13.38
C TRP A 468 -16.18 -26.89 13.45
N GLN A 469 -16.85 -27.03 14.61
CA GLN A 469 -18.17 -26.45 14.86
C GLN A 469 -18.18 -24.92 14.86
N THR A 470 -17.04 -24.28 15.15
CA THR A 470 -16.90 -22.82 15.20
C THR A 470 -16.50 -22.21 13.85
N ASN A 471 -15.71 -22.92 13.06
CA ASN A 471 -15.08 -22.38 11.85
C ASN A 471 -15.76 -22.78 10.54
N TRP A 472 -16.66 -23.76 10.56
CA TRP A 472 -17.37 -24.25 9.38
C TRP A 472 -18.89 -24.21 9.58
N GLN A 473 -19.63 -24.11 8.49
CA GLN A 473 -21.09 -24.08 8.48
C GLN A 473 -21.67 -25.48 8.74
N HIS A 474 -22.77 -25.54 9.51
CA HIS A 474 -23.50 -26.78 9.84
C HIS A 474 -25.02 -26.61 9.57
N PRO A 475 -25.67 -27.43 8.70
CA PRO A 475 -25.06 -28.44 7.85
C PRO A 475 -24.08 -27.82 6.84
N PHE A 476 -23.10 -28.62 6.41
CA PHE A 476 -22.05 -28.16 5.50
C PHE A 476 -22.60 -27.73 4.14
N ASP A 477 -22.17 -26.57 3.66
CA ASP A 477 -22.45 -26.06 2.31
C ASP A 477 -21.14 -25.50 1.73
N ALA A 478 -20.75 -25.98 0.55
CA ALA A 478 -19.53 -25.52 -0.12
C ALA A 478 -19.70 -24.17 -0.85
N HIS A 479 -20.94 -23.82 -1.25
CA HIS A 479 -21.22 -22.64 -2.08
C HIS A 479 -20.64 -21.33 -1.51
N PRO A 480 -20.74 -21.06 -0.20
CA PRO A 480 -20.22 -19.83 0.37
C PRO A 480 -18.69 -19.71 0.21
N TYR A 481 -17.94 -20.80 0.39
CA TYR A 481 -16.48 -20.81 0.29
C TYR A 481 -16.00 -20.69 -1.17
N VAL A 482 -16.77 -21.23 -2.11
CA VAL A 482 -16.45 -21.21 -3.54
C VAL A 482 -16.72 -19.83 -4.15
N TYR A 483 -17.85 -19.20 -3.82
CA TYR A 483 -18.32 -18.00 -4.52
C TYR A 483 -18.30 -16.71 -3.71
N GLY A 484 -18.29 -16.80 -2.37
CA GLY A 484 -18.33 -15.61 -1.53
C GLY A 484 -17.00 -15.22 -0.87
N ILE A 485 -15.93 -16.00 -1.09
CA ILE A 485 -14.57 -15.64 -0.66
C ILE A 485 -13.65 -15.70 -1.88
N SER A 486 -13.30 -14.53 -2.40
CA SER A 486 -12.34 -14.43 -3.52
C SER A 486 -10.99 -15.01 -3.12
N GLY A 487 -10.44 -15.89 -3.97
CA GLY A 487 -9.12 -16.51 -3.73
C GLY A 487 -9.08 -17.52 -2.58
N PHE A 488 -10.22 -18.08 -2.14
CA PHE A 488 -10.24 -19.02 -1.02
C PHE A 488 -9.35 -20.26 -1.22
N ASP A 489 -9.26 -20.78 -2.46
CA ASP A 489 -8.37 -21.90 -2.78
C ASP A 489 -6.90 -21.48 -2.97
N GLU A 490 -6.61 -20.18 -2.97
CA GLU A 490 -5.27 -19.62 -3.20
C GLU A 490 -4.59 -19.17 -1.90
N ASP A 491 -5.40 -18.76 -0.91
CA ASP A 491 -4.99 -18.30 0.42
C ASP A 491 -4.42 -19.43 1.28
N ILE A 492 -3.18 -19.29 1.75
CA ILE A 492 -2.48 -20.36 2.51
C ILE A 492 -3.19 -20.66 3.83
N ARG A 493 -3.77 -19.65 4.47
CA ARG A 493 -4.61 -19.84 5.66
C ARG A 493 -5.83 -20.68 5.38
N SER A 494 -6.58 -20.39 4.32
CA SER A 494 -7.71 -21.23 3.91
C SER A 494 -7.28 -22.67 3.58
N LEU A 495 -6.12 -22.87 2.95
CA LEU A 495 -5.57 -24.20 2.69
C LEU A 495 -5.19 -24.97 3.97
N LEU A 496 -4.61 -24.29 4.97
CA LEU A 496 -4.35 -24.89 6.28
C LEU A 496 -5.66 -25.29 6.98
N MET A 497 -6.68 -24.42 6.98
CA MET A 497 -8.00 -24.72 7.53
C MET A 497 -8.63 -25.94 6.85
N ARG A 498 -8.41 -26.12 5.55
CA ARG A 498 -8.89 -27.28 4.80
C ARG A 498 -8.10 -28.56 5.10
N CYS A 499 -6.81 -28.47 5.39
CA CYS A 499 -6.05 -29.62 5.88
C CYS A 499 -6.67 -30.14 7.19
N VAL A 500 -7.07 -29.24 8.10
CA VAL A 500 -7.76 -29.61 9.34
C VAL A 500 -9.15 -30.19 9.05
N LEU A 501 -9.92 -29.58 8.13
CA LEU A 501 -11.22 -30.11 7.70
C LEU A 501 -11.09 -31.54 7.14
N ALA A 502 -10.07 -31.81 6.33
CA ALA A 502 -9.81 -33.13 5.76
C ALA A 502 -9.51 -34.20 6.83
N VAL A 503 -9.07 -33.81 8.03
CA VAL A 503 -8.93 -34.71 9.18
C VAL A 503 -10.26 -34.93 9.88
N VAL A 504 -10.95 -33.83 10.25
CA VAL A 504 -12.15 -33.84 11.10
C VAL A 504 -13.42 -34.29 10.37
N SER A 505 -13.60 -33.86 9.12
CA SER A 505 -14.72 -34.23 8.24
C SER A 505 -14.22 -34.44 6.79
N PRO A 506 -13.68 -35.64 6.47
CA PRO A 506 -13.14 -35.93 5.14
C PRO A 506 -14.18 -35.79 4.02
N ASP A 507 -15.44 -36.08 4.31
CA ASP A 507 -16.54 -36.02 3.34
C ASP A 507 -16.83 -34.57 2.92
N ASP A 508 -16.91 -33.65 3.89
CA ASP A 508 -17.08 -32.21 3.63
C ASP A 508 -15.88 -31.63 2.89
N SER A 509 -14.66 -32.05 3.26
CA SER A 509 -13.44 -31.66 2.54
C SER A 509 -13.51 -32.07 1.06
N ARG A 510 -13.88 -33.32 0.77
CA ARG A 510 -14.00 -33.80 -0.62
C ARG A 510 -15.09 -33.06 -1.40
N ALA A 511 -16.22 -32.78 -0.76
CA ALA A 511 -17.30 -31.99 -1.37
C ALA A 511 -16.81 -30.58 -1.75
N LEU A 512 -16.09 -29.91 -0.84
CA LEU A 512 -15.51 -28.59 -1.09
C LEU A 512 -14.42 -28.62 -2.17
N THR A 513 -13.53 -29.60 -2.12
CA THR A 513 -12.48 -29.81 -3.12
C THR A 513 -13.09 -30.01 -4.52
N ALA A 514 -14.17 -30.78 -4.64
CA ALA A 514 -14.87 -30.97 -5.90
C ALA A 514 -15.45 -29.65 -6.45
N ALA A 515 -16.12 -28.86 -5.61
CA ALA A 515 -16.72 -27.59 -6.02
C ALA A 515 -15.67 -26.51 -6.39
N LEU A 516 -14.56 -26.43 -5.65
CA LEU A 516 -13.45 -25.52 -5.96
C LEU A 516 -12.73 -25.91 -7.26
N ASN A 517 -12.58 -27.21 -7.54
CA ASN A 517 -12.01 -27.69 -8.80
C ASN A 517 -12.89 -27.31 -10.00
N GLU A 518 -14.22 -27.36 -9.86
CA GLU A 518 -15.14 -26.90 -10.90
C GLU A 518 -15.00 -25.39 -11.15
N SER A 519 -14.94 -24.58 -10.08
CA SER A 519 -14.72 -23.14 -10.18
C SER A 519 -13.37 -22.79 -10.83
N SER A 520 -12.29 -23.48 -10.43
CA SER A 520 -10.94 -23.24 -10.94
C SER A 520 -10.78 -23.60 -12.42
N ARG A 521 -11.56 -24.56 -12.94
CA ARG A 521 -11.60 -24.85 -14.39
C ARG A 521 -12.22 -23.69 -15.18
N ARG A 522 -13.16 -22.97 -14.58
CA ARG A 522 -13.80 -21.79 -15.18
C ARG A 522 -12.92 -20.55 -15.07
N TRP A 523 -12.19 -20.43 -13.96
CA TRP A 523 -11.32 -19.30 -13.64
C TRP A 523 -9.94 -19.82 -13.18
N PRO A 524 -9.02 -20.11 -14.12
CA PRO A 524 -7.69 -20.60 -13.77
C PRO A 524 -6.94 -19.60 -12.88
N SER A 525 -6.23 -20.12 -11.87
CA SER A 525 -5.40 -19.30 -11.00
C SER A 525 -4.31 -18.57 -11.79
N SER A 526 -4.09 -17.31 -11.44
CA SER A 526 -3.00 -16.48 -11.99
C SER A 526 -1.79 -16.40 -11.06
N GLU A 527 -1.78 -17.19 -9.98
CA GLU A 527 -0.72 -17.16 -8.96
C GLU A 527 0.65 -17.51 -9.55
N PRO A 528 1.73 -16.82 -9.16
CA PRO A 528 3.10 -17.13 -9.58
C PRO A 528 3.54 -18.55 -9.18
N ALA A 529 4.53 -19.09 -9.88
CA ALA A 529 5.02 -20.46 -9.64
C ALA A 529 5.45 -20.74 -8.18
N PRO A 530 6.18 -19.84 -7.48
CA PRO A 530 6.49 -20.04 -6.05
C PRO A 530 5.25 -20.21 -5.19
N GLN A 531 4.21 -19.42 -5.44
CA GLN A 531 2.97 -19.52 -4.68
C GLN A 531 2.24 -20.83 -4.98
N ARG A 532 2.12 -21.21 -6.25
CA ARG A 532 1.51 -22.49 -6.65
C ARG A 532 2.21 -23.68 -6.01
N PHE A 533 3.54 -23.64 -5.86
CA PHE A 533 4.31 -24.69 -5.22
C PHE A 533 3.94 -24.89 -3.74
N VAL A 534 3.85 -23.80 -2.97
CA VAL A 534 3.38 -23.86 -1.57
C VAL A 534 1.97 -24.44 -1.53
N GLN A 535 1.06 -23.92 -2.34
CA GLN A 535 -0.32 -24.38 -2.35
C GLN A 535 -0.44 -25.87 -2.72
N ARG A 536 0.36 -26.37 -3.67
CA ARG A 536 0.38 -27.80 -4.06
C ARG A 536 0.77 -28.68 -2.87
N ARG A 537 1.75 -28.28 -2.05
CA ARG A 537 2.15 -29.03 -0.86
C ARG A 537 1.02 -29.13 0.17
N PHE A 538 0.29 -28.05 0.43
CA PHE A 538 -0.88 -28.10 1.31
C PHE A 538 -1.99 -28.97 0.74
N ARG A 539 -2.26 -28.86 -0.57
CA ARG A 539 -3.27 -29.71 -1.25
C ARG A 539 -2.87 -31.20 -1.25
N GLU A 540 -1.58 -31.51 -1.31
CA GLU A 540 -1.05 -32.87 -1.20
C GLU A 540 -1.31 -33.49 0.18
N VAL A 541 -1.05 -32.74 1.25
CA VAL A 541 -1.37 -33.17 2.64
C VAL A 541 -2.89 -33.30 2.84
N MET A 542 -3.67 -32.36 2.33
CA MET A 542 -5.14 -32.42 2.36
C MET A 542 -5.64 -33.69 1.66
N SER A 543 -5.11 -34.00 0.47
CA SER A 543 -5.49 -35.20 -0.29
C SER A 543 -5.11 -36.49 0.42
N LEU A 544 -3.96 -36.54 1.11
CA LEU A 544 -3.58 -37.66 1.98
C LEU A 544 -4.66 -37.91 3.05
N PHE A 545 -5.10 -36.86 3.74
CA PHE A 545 -6.12 -36.98 4.79
C PHE A 545 -7.51 -37.33 4.26
N GLU A 546 -7.90 -36.81 3.10
CA GLU A 546 -9.17 -37.12 2.42
C GLU A 546 -9.29 -38.60 2.01
N ARG A 547 -8.16 -39.25 1.73
CA ARG A 547 -8.08 -40.70 1.45
C ARG A 547 -8.01 -41.57 2.72
N GLY A 548 -7.92 -40.96 3.89
CA GLY A 548 -7.76 -41.67 5.16
C GLY A 548 -6.35 -42.25 5.39
N GLU A 549 -5.37 -41.82 4.58
CA GLU A 549 -3.97 -42.21 4.71
C GLU A 549 -3.24 -41.31 5.72
N SER A 550 -2.03 -41.70 6.14
CA SER A 550 -1.17 -40.90 7.02
C SER A 550 0.31 -41.17 6.76
N VAL A 551 1.17 -40.23 7.17
CA VAL A 551 2.63 -40.37 7.18
C VAL A 551 3.16 -39.90 8.53
N PRO A 552 4.23 -40.51 9.07
CA PRO A 552 4.71 -40.19 10.42
C PRO A 552 5.30 -38.79 10.54
N VAL A 553 5.89 -38.26 9.47
CA VAL A 553 6.63 -37.01 9.51
C VAL A 553 6.63 -36.29 8.15
N LEU A 554 6.60 -34.96 8.18
CA LEU A 554 6.87 -34.11 7.01
C LEU A 554 8.38 -33.82 6.94
N LEU A 555 8.95 -33.98 5.75
CA LEU A 555 10.36 -33.79 5.46
C LEU A 555 10.73 -32.31 5.40
N ALA A 556 9.84 -31.45 4.88
CA ALA A 556 10.16 -30.06 4.61
C ALA A 556 10.06 -29.11 5.81
N THR A 557 9.57 -29.56 6.97
CA THR A 557 9.36 -28.67 8.13
C THR A 557 10.67 -27.96 8.52
N PRO A 558 10.76 -26.62 8.48
CA PRO A 558 12.00 -25.89 8.71
C PRO A 558 12.65 -26.20 10.07
N THR A 559 13.98 -26.17 10.11
CA THR A 559 14.79 -26.25 11.34
C THR A 559 15.51 -24.93 11.65
N SER A 560 15.39 -23.94 10.75
CA SER A 560 15.96 -22.60 10.87
C SER A 560 14.92 -21.54 10.51
N PRO A 561 14.96 -20.32 11.10
CA PRO A 561 14.01 -19.25 10.78
C PRO A 561 14.05 -18.76 9.34
N THR A 562 15.13 -19.03 8.60
CA THR A 562 15.23 -18.73 7.16
C THR A 562 14.38 -19.66 6.30
N GLY A 563 13.89 -20.77 6.85
CA GLY A 563 13.19 -21.82 6.12
C GLY A 563 14.06 -23.05 5.82
N HIS A 564 15.37 -22.99 6.08
CA HIS A 564 16.26 -24.13 5.84
C HIS A 564 15.87 -25.37 6.69
N VAL A 565 16.17 -26.54 6.14
CA VAL A 565 16.12 -27.83 6.81
C VAL A 565 17.54 -28.36 6.94
N ASP A 566 17.97 -28.58 8.18
CA ASP A 566 19.24 -29.23 8.51
C ASP A 566 19.31 -30.61 7.85
N ALA A 567 20.40 -30.86 7.13
CA ALA A 567 20.56 -32.07 6.33
C ALA A 567 20.56 -33.35 7.19
N ALA A 568 21.14 -33.30 8.40
CA ALA A 568 21.13 -34.43 9.31
C ALA A 568 19.71 -34.74 9.84
N THR A 569 18.92 -33.69 10.11
CA THR A 569 17.51 -33.79 10.49
C THR A 569 16.66 -34.35 9.35
N LEU A 570 16.90 -33.93 8.10
CA LEU A 570 16.20 -34.48 6.93
C LEU A 570 16.45 -36.00 6.81
N LEU A 571 17.69 -36.45 7.00
CA LEU A 571 18.02 -37.88 6.98
C LEU A 571 17.32 -38.64 8.11
N THR A 572 17.24 -38.08 9.32
CA THR A 572 16.49 -38.68 10.42
C THR A 572 15.01 -38.84 10.08
N ARG A 573 14.40 -37.86 9.44
CA ARG A 573 12.99 -37.93 8.99
C ARG A 573 12.79 -38.98 7.89
N MET A 574 13.74 -39.10 6.96
CA MET A 574 13.73 -40.15 5.94
C MET A 574 13.89 -41.55 6.53
N GLU A 575 14.73 -41.71 7.56
CA GLU A 575 14.88 -42.96 8.29
C GLU A 575 13.59 -43.34 9.04
N GLU A 576 12.87 -42.36 9.61
CA GLU A 576 11.57 -42.56 10.26
C GLU A 576 10.48 -43.03 9.26
N LEU A 577 10.52 -42.58 8.00
CA LEU A 577 9.65 -43.09 6.93
C LEU A 577 9.98 -44.54 6.51
N GLY A 578 11.23 -44.97 6.73
CA GLY A 578 11.74 -46.28 6.34
C GLY A 578 11.65 -46.49 4.82
N GLY A 579 10.94 -47.54 4.41
CA GLY A 579 10.72 -47.87 2.98
C GLY A 579 9.54 -47.14 2.33
N THR A 580 8.77 -46.36 3.08
CA THR A 580 7.61 -45.63 2.56
C THR A 580 8.06 -44.43 1.75
N GLU A 581 7.49 -44.23 0.56
CA GLU A 581 7.77 -43.02 -0.21
C GLU A 581 7.13 -41.79 0.46
N PRO A 582 7.86 -40.67 0.56
CA PRO A 582 7.29 -39.42 1.05
C PRO A 582 6.29 -38.84 0.05
N LEU A 583 5.52 -37.86 0.55
CA LEU A 583 4.74 -36.96 -0.30
C LEU A 583 5.70 -36.18 -1.24
N GLU A 584 5.39 -36.10 -2.53
CA GLU A 584 6.33 -35.61 -3.55
C GLU A 584 6.59 -34.11 -3.41
N CYS A 585 5.55 -33.29 -3.21
CA CYS A 585 5.73 -31.84 -3.06
C CYS A 585 6.46 -31.51 -1.75
N ASP A 586 6.17 -32.24 -0.67
CA ASP A 586 6.91 -32.13 0.59
C ASP A 586 8.39 -32.56 0.45
N PHE A 587 8.68 -33.63 -0.30
CA PHE A 587 10.05 -34.06 -0.58
C PHE A 587 10.82 -33.02 -1.41
N LEU A 588 10.23 -32.52 -2.49
CA LEU A 588 10.84 -31.48 -3.33
C LEU A 588 11.06 -30.18 -2.53
N GLN A 589 10.12 -29.81 -1.66
CA GLN A 589 10.27 -28.66 -0.76
C GLN A 589 11.42 -28.86 0.23
N ALA A 590 11.64 -30.08 0.73
CA ALA A 590 12.77 -30.39 1.59
C ALA A 590 14.11 -30.25 0.86
N LEU A 591 14.18 -30.67 -0.42
CA LEU A 591 15.38 -30.49 -1.24
C LEU A 591 15.70 -29.01 -1.49
N LEU A 592 14.69 -28.17 -1.76
CA LEU A 592 14.86 -26.72 -1.93
C LEU A 592 15.33 -26.00 -0.66
N ARG A 593 15.08 -26.61 0.51
CA ARG A 593 15.43 -26.08 1.83
C ARG A 593 16.75 -26.61 2.37
N LEU A 594 17.47 -27.46 1.63
CA LEU A 594 18.80 -27.91 2.03
C LEU A 594 19.78 -26.74 1.99
N PRO A 595 20.67 -26.60 2.99
CA PRO A 595 21.72 -25.60 2.96
C PRO A 595 22.76 -25.95 1.89
N ARG A 596 23.55 -24.97 1.46
CA ARG A 596 24.58 -25.18 0.42
C ARG A 596 25.80 -25.94 0.90
N HIS A 597 26.11 -25.85 2.20
CA HIS A 597 27.24 -26.56 2.77
C HIS A 597 26.75 -27.88 3.38
N ILE A 598 27.03 -28.98 2.68
CA ILE A 598 26.66 -30.33 3.09
C ILE A 598 27.91 -31.06 3.59
N ASP A 599 27.82 -31.63 4.80
CA ASP A 599 28.87 -32.51 5.34
C ASP A 599 28.96 -33.80 4.50
N PRO A 600 30.13 -34.12 3.90
CA PRO A 600 30.32 -35.35 3.13
C PRO A 600 29.95 -36.64 3.88
N ALA A 601 30.03 -36.65 5.22
CA ALA A 601 29.64 -37.80 6.03
C ALA A 601 28.14 -38.13 5.91
N LEU A 602 27.30 -37.13 5.62
CA LEU A 602 25.85 -37.30 5.45
C LEU A 602 25.51 -38.03 4.15
N VAL A 603 26.35 -37.93 3.11
CA VAL A 603 26.15 -38.67 1.85
C VAL A 603 26.23 -40.19 2.10
N ALA A 604 27.23 -40.64 2.86
CA ALA A 604 27.39 -42.05 3.21
C ALA A 604 26.25 -42.59 4.10
N ARG A 605 25.62 -41.71 4.90
CA ARG A 605 24.40 -42.05 5.66
C ARG A 605 23.19 -42.18 4.72
N ALA A 606 23.04 -41.25 3.77
CA ALA A 606 21.95 -41.24 2.80
C ALA A 606 21.92 -42.48 1.90
N GLU A 607 23.10 -43.03 1.53
CA GLU A 607 23.22 -44.25 0.71
C GLU A 607 22.56 -45.49 1.32
N LYS A 608 22.28 -45.48 2.62
CA LYS A 608 21.62 -46.57 3.34
C LYS A 608 20.09 -46.48 3.30
N LEU A 609 19.52 -45.40 2.75
CA LEU A 609 18.07 -45.21 2.67
C LEU A 609 17.45 -46.15 1.62
N PRO A 610 16.39 -46.90 1.96
CA PRO A 610 15.85 -47.93 1.08
C PRO A 610 14.92 -47.40 -0.03
N SER A 611 14.31 -46.22 0.15
CA SER A 611 13.30 -45.64 -0.75
C SER A 611 13.89 -45.03 -2.04
N GLN A 612 13.05 -44.83 -3.06
CA GLN A 612 13.39 -44.09 -4.27
C GLN A 612 13.70 -42.62 -3.97
N ALA A 613 12.91 -41.98 -3.10
CA ALA A 613 13.23 -40.66 -2.57
C ALA A 613 14.59 -40.64 -1.86
N GLY A 614 14.94 -41.69 -1.11
CA GLY A 614 16.27 -41.84 -0.49
C GLY A 614 17.42 -41.83 -1.50
N ARG A 615 17.25 -42.53 -2.64
CA ARG A 615 18.24 -42.50 -3.75
C ARG A 615 18.34 -41.12 -4.39
N ARG A 616 17.21 -40.42 -4.59
CA ARG A 616 17.17 -39.05 -5.12
C ARG A 616 17.86 -38.06 -4.17
N LEU A 617 17.59 -38.15 -2.87
CA LEU A 617 18.25 -37.34 -1.85
C LEU A 617 19.75 -37.61 -1.83
N THR A 618 20.17 -38.88 -1.90
CA THR A 618 21.58 -39.27 -1.95
C THR A 618 22.29 -38.66 -3.16
N ALA A 619 21.67 -38.70 -4.35
CA ALA A 619 22.20 -38.06 -5.55
C ALA A 619 22.33 -36.55 -5.35
N CYS A 620 21.28 -35.89 -4.87
CA CYS A 620 21.29 -34.45 -4.55
C CYS A 620 22.43 -34.07 -3.58
N LEU A 621 22.59 -34.81 -2.47
CA LEU A 621 23.66 -34.54 -1.49
C LEU A 621 25.05 -34.78 -2.08
N ARG A 622 25.22 -35.80 -2.94
CA ARG A 622 26.49 -36.09 -3.62
C ARG A 622 26.89 -34.97 -4.59
N ASP A 623 25.90 -34.39 -5.26
CA ASP A 623 26.09 -33.30 -6.24
C ASP A 623 26.21 -31.92 -5.55
N GLY A 624 26.14 -31.86 -4.21
CA GLY A 624 26.28 -30.63 -3.44
C GLY A 624 24.99 -29.82 -3.29
N GLY A 625 23.83 -30.43 -3.53
CA GLY A 625 22.51 -29.81 -3.48
C GLY A 625 21.82 -29.77 -4.84
N LEU A 626 20.74 -28.99 -4.93
CA LEU A 626 20.06 -28.74 -6.20
C LEU A 626 20.90 -27.82 -7.09
N PRO A 627 20.90 -28.03 -8.42
CA PRO A 627 21.61 -27.16 -9.36
C PRO A 627 21.01 -25.75 -9.39
N GLU A 628 21.82 -24.76 -9.77
CA GLU A 628 21.33 -23.38 -9.94
C GLU A 628 20.52 -23.21 -11.21
N PRO A 629 19.38 -22.49 -11.15
CA PRO A 629 18.76 -21.96 -12.36
C PRO A 629 19.61 -20.86 -12.98
N VAL A 630 19.54 -20.74 -14.30
CA VAL A 630 20.15 -19.60 -14.99
C VAL A 630 19.24 -18.41 -14.82
N VAL A 631 19.77 -17.36 -14.19
CA VAL A 631 19.07 -16.09 -14.00
C VAL A 631 19.58 -15.11 -15.05
N THR A 632 18.66 -14.61 -15.88
CA THR A 632 18.97 -13.53 -16.83
C THR A 632 18.29 -12.24 -16.39
N TRP A 633 18.80 -11.11 -16.87
CA TRP A 633 18.22 -9.81 -16.57
C TRP A 633 18.35 -8.91 -17.79
N GLU A 634 17.23 -8.35 -18.22
CA GLU A 634 17.14 -7.57 -19.45
C GLU A 634 16.21 -6.37 -19.28
N LEU A 635 16.45 -5.32 -20.06
CA LEU A 635 15.55 -4.19 -20.20
C LEU A 635 14.64 -4.42 -21.41
N LEU A 636 13.34 -4.50 -21.16
CA LEU A 636 12.33 -4.73 -22.19
C LEU A 636 11.30 -3.60 -22.15
N ALA A 637 10.77 -3.23 -23.32
CA ALA A 637 9.65 -2.30 -23.41
C ALA A 637 8.35 -3.09 -23.58
N PHE A 638 7.37 -2.83 -22.70
CA PHE A 638 6.02 -3.39 -22.82
C PHE A 638 4.97 -2.29 -22.89
N ASP A 639 3.98 -2.47 -23.77
CA ASP A 639 2.75 -1.67 -23.75
C ASP A 639 1.89 -2.12 -22.56
N ARG A 640 1.80 -1.28 -21.54
CA ARG A 640 0.93 -1.52 -20.37
C ARG A 640 -0.51 -1.05 -20.67
N PRO A 641 -1.55 -1.67 -20.07
CA PRO A 641 -2.93 -1.20 -20.19
C PRO A 641 -3.09 0.28 -19.79
N ALA A 642 -4.07 0.98 -20.37
CA ALA A 642 -4.24 2.45 -20.33
C ALA A 642 -4.29 3.13 -18.93
N HIS A 643 -4.42 2.37 -17.84
CA HIS A 643 -4.36 2.88 -16.45
C HIS A 643 -2.93 2.97 -15.89
N TYR A 644 -1.93 2.47 -16.61
CA TYR A 644 -0.51 2.61 -16.27
C TYR A 644 0.15 3.69 -17.15
N PRO A 645 1.17 4.41 -16.65
CA PRO A 645 1.96 5.29 -17.50
C PRO A 645 2.49 4.53 -18.72
N GLN A 646 2.51 5.22 -19.87
CA GLN A 646 2.86 4.70 -21.20
C GLN A 646 4.24 4.00 -21.20
N SER A 647 4.40 3.02 -22.12
CA SER A 647 5.50 2.03 -22.18
C SER A 647 6.84 2.54 -21.62
N LEU A 648 7.23 1.98 -20.46
CA LEU A 648 8.54 2.23 -19.87
C LEU A 648 9.50 1.10 -20.27
N GLN A 649 10.79 1.43 -20.37
CA GLN A 649 11.85 0.42 -20.40
C GLN A 649 11.92 -0.20 -19.00
N GLU A 650 11.42 -1.42 -18.89
CA GLU A 650 11.23 -2.14 -17.65
C GLU A 650 12.34 -3.19 -17.43
N ALA A 651 12.75 -3.38 -16.18
CA ALA A 651 13.76 -4.35 -15.81
C ALA A 651 13.08 -5.68 -15.53
N HIS A 652 13.43 -6.71 -16.28
CA HIS A 652 12.86 -8.04 -16.13
C HIS A 652 13.94 -9.08 -15.86
N ALA A 653 13.65 -9.96 -14.91
CA ALA A 653 14.42 -11.16 -14.73
C ALA A 653 13.79 -12.33 -15.52
N GLY A 654 14.64 -13.17 -16.07
CA GLY A 654 14.29 -14.47 -16.63
C GLY A 654 14.88 -15.59 -15.78
N LEU A 655 14.21 -16.73 -15.76
CA LEU A 655 14.70 -17.97 -15.18
C LEU A 655 14.62 -19.08 -16.22
N ALA A 656 15.69 -19.85 -16.35
CA ALA A 656 15.72 -21.08 -17.11
C ALA A 656 16.16 -22.25 -16.21
N PRO A 657 15.44 -23.39 -16.23
CA PRO A 657 15.80 -24.55 -15.43
C PRO A 657 17.04 -25.25 -16.01
N PRO A 658 17.90 -25.83 -15.14
CA PRO A 658 18.98 -26.69 -15.60
C PRO A 658 18.44 -28.05 -16.09
N GLU A 659 19.22 -28.78 -16.88
CA GLU A 659 18.82 -30.09 -17.41
C GLU A 659 18.64 -31.14 -16.30
N GLY A 660 17.68 -32.06 -16.48
CA GLY A 660 17.50 -33.23 -15.60
C GLY A 660 16.69 -33.00 -14.32
N VAL A 661 16.10 -31.82 -14.15
CA VAL A 661 15.29 -31.48 -12.97
C VAL A 661 13.82 -31.87 -13.16
N SER A 662 13.10 -32.10 -12.04
CA SER A 662 11.69 -32.50 -12.12
C SER A 662 10.80 -31.40 -12.70
N GLU A 663 9.66 -31.76 -13.31
CA GLU A 663 8.73 -30.79 -13.92
C GLU A 663 8.28 -29.69 -12.95
N GLN A 664 8.03 -30.03 -11.68
CA GLN A 664 7.64 -29.05 -10.66
C GLN A 664 8.76 -28.07 -10.29
N LEU A 665 10.01 -28.54 -10.21
CA LEU A 665 11.16 -27.67 -9.99
C LEU A 665 11.46 -26.84 -11.24
N ALA A 666 11.29 -27.43 -12.43
CA ALA A 666 11.42 -26.72 -13.70
C ALA A 666 10.41 -25.58 -13.79
N GLU A 667 9.16 -25.77 -13.35
CA GLU A 667 8.13 -24.73 -13.29
C GLU A 667 8.56 -23.56 -12.37
N LEU A 668 9.17 -23.85 -11.22
CA LEU A 668 9.72 -22.84 -10.32
C LEU A 668 10.88 -22.05 -10.94
N TRP A 669 11.68 -22.71 -11.77
CA TRP A 669 12.84 -22.13 -12.45
C TRP A 669 12.56 -21.69 -13.88
N THR A 670 11.28 -21.58 -14.26
CA THR A 670 10.88 -21.05 -15.56
C THR A 670 10.16 -19.73 -15.38
N LEU A 671 10.82 -18.65 -15.79
CA LEU A 671 10.26 -17.32 -15.79
C LEU A 671 10.65 -16.63 -17.09
N HIS A 672 9.63 -16.22 -17.85
CA HIS A 672 9.82 -15.44 -19.06
C HIS A 672 9.04 -14.14 -18.93
N PRO A 673 9.67 -12.99 -19.25
CA PRO A 673 8.95 -11.72 -19.30
C PRO A 673 7.83 -11.81 -20.35
N LYS A 674 6.60 -11.48 -19.96
CA LYS A 674 5.43 -11.54 -20.84
C LYS A 674 4.75 -10.16 -20.93
N PRO A 675 4.24 -9.77 -22.12
CA PRO A 675 3.37 -8.61 -22.22
C PRO A 675 2.05 -8.87 -21.49
N GLY A 676 1.49 -7.86 -20.83
CA GLY A 676 0.19 -7.94 -20.16
C GLY A 676 0.22 -7.59 -18.67
N TYR A 677 -0.75 -8.10 -17.91
CA TYR A 677 -0.83 -7.89 -16.47
C TYR A 677 0.32 -8.63 -15.78
N PRO A 678 1.10 -7.95 -14.92
CA PRO A 678 2.14 -8.60 -14.15
C PRO A 678 1.54 -9.66 -13.22
N PRO A 679 2.19 -10.83 -13.07
CA PRO A 679 1.78 -11.81 -12.08
C PRO A 679 1.84 -11.20 -10.67
N PHE A 680 0.97 -11.61 -9.77
CA PHE A 680 0.90 -11.04 -8.43
C PHE A 680 0.45 -12.09 -7.42
N SER A 681 1.01 -12.06 -6.22
CA SER A 681 0.56 -12.87 -5.09
C SER A 681 0.47 -12.03 -3.83
N ARG A 682 -0.56 -12.27 -3.00
CA ARG A 682 -0.68 -11.64 -1.68
C ARG A 682 0.26 -12.27 -0.64
N HIS A 683 0.85 -13.42 -0.95
CA HIS A 683 1.55 -14.29 0.00
C HIS A 683 3.07 -14.39 -0.27
N MET A 684 3.67 -13.34 -0.86
CA MET A 684 5.10 -13.31 -1.22
C MET A 684 6.04 -13.55 -0.04
N VAL A 685 5.58 -13.33 1.20
CA VAL A 685 6.33 -13.60 2.44
C VAL A 685 6.79 -15.07 2.54
N TRP A 686 6.10 -15.99 1.88
CA TRP A 686 6.47 -17.41 1.87
C TRP A 686 7.70 -17.70 1.02
N TRP A 687 7.91 -16.97 -0.07
CA TRP A 687 8.84 -17.39 -1.14
C TRP A 687 10.30 -17.52 -0.66
N PRO A 688 10.85 -16.61 0.16
CA PRO A 688 12.21 -16.78 0.69
C PRO A 688 12.35 -18.07 1.52
N SER A 689 11.34 -18.41 2.33
CA SER A 689 11.35 -19.65 3.13
C SER A 689 11.11 -20.94 2.33
N VAL A 690 10.62 -20.82 1.10
CA VAL A 690 10.40 -21.96 0.18
C VAL A 690 11.71 -22.33 -0.51
N MET A 691 12.52 -21.34 -0.86
CA MET A 691 13.79 -21.57 -1.56
C MET A 691 14.92 -20.80 -0.87
N PRO A 692 15.19 -21.09 0.41
CA PRO A 692 16.11 -20.28 1.21
C PRO A 692 17.54 -20.35 0.67
N SER A 693 17.91 -21.41 -0.06
CA SER A 693 19.20 -21.53 -0.74
C SER A 693 19.28 -20.89 -2.13
N HIS A 694 18.18 -20.40 -2.70
CA HIS A 694 18.15 -19.89 -4.07
C HIS A 694 17.61 -18.45 -4.12
N ARG A 695 18.21 -17.56 -3.31
CA ARG A 695 17.74 -16.17 -3.16
C ARG A 695 17.62 -15.42 -4.50
N GLU A 696 18.55 -15.62 -5.43
CA GLU A 696 18.49 -14.96 -6.75
C GLU A 696 17.26 -15.38 -7.57
N ALA A 697 16.85 -16.65 -7.49
CA ALA A 697 15.65 -17.13 -8.18
C ALA A 697 14.38 -16.57 -7.55
N VAL A 698 14.33 -16.47 -6.23
CA VAL A 698 13.22 -15.80 -5.53
C VAL A 698 13.15 -14.33 -5.92
N ALA A 699 14.30 -13.64 -5.96
CA ALA A 699 14.37 -12.24 -6.38
C ALA A 699 13.87 -12.02 -7.82
N ALA A 700 14.16 -12.95 -8.74
CA ALA A 700 13.63 -12.91 -10.09
C ALA A 700 12.10 -12.98 -10.14
N HIS A 701 11.47 -13.83 -9.32
CA HIS A 701 10.00 -13.87 -9.17
C HIS A 701 9.44 -12.59 -8.54
N VAL A 702 10.14 -12.02 -7.55
CA VAL A 702 9.76 -10.75 -6.93
C VAL A 702 9.75 -9.61 -7.97
N LEU A 703 10.77 -9.54 -8.83
CA LEU A 703 10.86 -8.58 -9.93
C LEU A 703 9.69 -8.70 -10.91
N ALA A 704 9.20 -9.91 -11.18
CA ALA A 704 8.08 -10.14 -12.09
C ALA A 704 6.75 -9.55 -11.59
N CYS A 705 6.63 -9.25 -10.29
CA CYS A 705 5.42 -8.71 -9.68
C CYS A 705 5.29 -7.17 -9.74
N LEU A 706 6.19 -6.49 -10.46
CA LEU A 706 6.11 -5.04 -10.68
C LEU A 706 4.89 -4.62 -11.52
N PRO A 707 4.24 -3.47 -11.24
CA PRO A 707 4.58 -2.49 -10.20
C PRO A 707 3.90 -2.74 -8.84
N TRP A 708 3.07 -3.77 -8.70
CA TRP A 708 2.19 -3.98 -7.53
C TRP A 708 2.91 -3.93 -6.19
N ILE A 709 4.11 -4.49 -6.12
CA ILE A 709 4.95 -4.50 -4.92
C ILE A 709 5.32 -3.09 -4.43
N MET A 710 5.33 -2.06 -5.28
CA MET A 710 5.71 -0.69 -4.91
C MET A 710 4.56 0.15 -4.33
N ASP A 711 3.32 -0.28 -4.59
CA ASP A 711 2.10 0.44 -4.24
C ASP A 711 1.24 -0.29 -3.20
N SER A 712 1.50 -1.58 -2.95
CA SER A 712 0.77 -2.40 -1.98
C SER A 712 1.02 -1.98 -0.53
N THR A 713 0.00 -2.11 0.32
CA THR A 713 0.11 -1.94 1.78
C THR A 713 0.23 -3.27 2.53
N ASP A 714 0.23 -4.39 1.82
CA ASP A 714 0.07 -5.73 2.40
C ASP A 714 1.41 -6.32 2.90
N GLY A 715 2.46 -5.50 3.04
CA GLY A 715 3.75 -5.92 3.60
C GLY A 715 4.63 -6.75 2.66
N GLN A 716 4.35 -6.74 1.35
CA GLN A 716 5.03 -7.57 0.35
C GLN A 716 6.53 -7.29 0.23
N VAL A 717 6.97 -6.06 0.52
CA VAL A 717 8.40 -5.70 0.55
C VAL A 717 9.13 -6.44 1.68
N GLY A 718 8.42 -7.00 2.68
CA GLY A 718 9.01 -7.88 3.68
C GLY A 718 9.71 -9.10 3.08
N ALA A 719 9.30 -9.56 1.89
CA ALA A 719 10.02 -10.61 1.16
C ALA A 719 11.44 -10.17 0.76
N VAL A 720 11.68 -8.89 0.48
CA VAL A 720 13.00 -8.34 0.14
C VAL A 720 13.94 -8.37 1.34
N ALA A 721 13.45 -8.04 2.54
CA ALA A 721 14.25 -8.16 3.76
C ALA A 721 14.55 -9.64 4.08
N ALA A 722 13.55 -10.52 3.98
CA ALA A 722 13.75 -11.95 4.22
C ALA A 722 14.75 -12.59 3.24
N LEU A 723 14.83 -12.12 2.00
CA LEU A 723 15.83 -12.57 1.01
C LEU A 723 17.27 -12.37 1.45
N ALA A 724 17.55 -11.30 2.22
CA ALA A 724 18.90 -10.99 2.68
C ALA A 724 19.45 -12.03 3.68
N HIS A 725 18.58 -12.81 4.30
CA HIS A 725 18.94 -13.90 5.21
C HIS A 725 19.04 -15.27 4.54
N GLY A 726 18.64 -15.40 3.28
CA GLY A 726 18.78 -16.65 2.53
C GLY A 726 20.23 -16.92 2.13
N ASP A 727 20.53 -18.16 1.74
CA ASP A 727 21.79 -18.59 1.15
C ASP A 727 21.76 -18.41 -0.39
N GLY A 728 22.93 -18.57 -1.01
CA GLY A 728 23.09 -18.59 -2.47
C GLY A 728 23.51 -17.29 -3.12
N PRO A 729 23.59 -17.25 -4.46
CA PRO A 729 24.11 -16.10 -5.15
C PRO A 729 23.21 -14.89 -4.89
N ALA A 730 23.82 -13.75 -4.62
CA ALA A 730 23.19 -12.45 -4.70
C ALA A 730 23.75 -11.78 -5.96
N GLY A 731 22.91 -11.55 -6.96
CA GLY A 731 23.29 -10.95 -8.23
C GLY A 731 22.33 -9.84 -8.63
N ILE A 732 22.20 -9.62 -9.94
CA ILE A 732 21.40 -8.53 -10.51
C ILE A 732 19.89 -8.64 -10.22
N ALA A 733 19.33 -9.84 -10.06
CA ALA A 733 17.93 -9.99 -9.68
C ALA A 733 17.71 -9.59 -8.21
N THR A 734 18.60 -10.01 -7.29
CA THR A 734 18.59 -9.58 -5.88
C THR A 734 18.77 -8.07 -5.76
N ALA A 735 19.75 -7.51 -6.48
CA ALA A 735 19.95 -6.07 -6.59
C ALA A 735 18.69 -5.34 -7.09
N GLY A 736 18.07 -5.84 -8.16
CA GLY A 736 16.83 -5.28 -8.69
C GLY A 736 15.68 -5.31 -7.68
N ALA A 737 15.49 -6.42 -6.97
CA ALA A 737 14.47 -6.54 -5.92
C ALA A 737 14.68 -5.53 -4.77
N ILE A 738 15.93 -5.28 -4.39
CA ILE A 738 16.29 -4.23 -3.41
C ILE A 738 15.91 -2.84 -3.95
N VAL A 739 16.28 -2.52 -5.20
CA VAL A 739 15.98 -1.22 -5.84
C VAL A 739 14.47 -0.97 -5.91
N ILE A 740 13.67 -2.00 -6.18
CA ILE A 740 12.20 -1.92 -6.11
C ILE A 740 11.74 -1.54 -4.71
N GLY A 741 12.25 -2.21 -3.67
CA GLY A 741 11.91 -1.91 -2.28
C GLY A 741 12.25 -0.47 -1.90
N MET A 742 13.40 0.05 -2.38
CA MET A 742 13.77 1.47 -2.23
C MET A 742 12.80 2.42 -2.94
N GLY A 743 12.16 1.96 -4.01
CA GLY A 743 11.18 2.72 -4.80
C GLY A 743 9.80 2.86 -4.16
N HIS A 744 9.51 2.15 -3.07
CA HIS A 744 8.17 2.06 -2.47
C HIS A 744 7.59 3.43 -2.05
N GLN A 745 6.27 3.62 -2.21
CA GLN A 745 5.61 4.89 -1.87
C GLN A 745 5.67 5.25 -0.38
N HIS A 746 5.43 4.28 0.50
CA HIS A 746 5.51 4.43 1.96
C HIS A 746 6.94 4.29 2.51
N SER A 747 7.33 5.20 3.40
CA SER A 747 8.67 5.17 4.05
C SER A 747 8.91 3.92 4.88
N ALA A 748 7.92 3.47 5.65
CA ALA A 748 8.02 2.26 6.47
C ALA A 748 8.36 1.01 5.65
N GLN A 749 7.88 0.93 4.40
CA GLN A 749 8.18 -0.19 3.51
C GLN A 749 9.58 -0.07 2.89
N ARG A 750 10.08 1.15 2.66
CA ARG A 750 11.47 1.36 2.20
C ARG A 750 12.51 0.89 3.22
N ALA A 751 12.16 0.90 4.51
CA ALA A 751 13.04 0.41 5.57
C ALA A 751 13.42 -1.08 5.39
N TYR A 752 12.54 -1.91 4.81
CA TYR A 752 12.89 -3.31 4.49
C TYR A 752 14.01 -3.42 3.46
N ALA A 753 14.10 -2.49 2.50
CA ALA A 753 15.20 -2.46 1.55
C ALA A 753 16.50 -1.96 2.20
N ALA A 754 16.41 -1.00 3.12
CA ALA A 754 17.54 -0.56 3.92
C ALA A 754 18.10 -1.71 4.78
N ASP A 755 17.23 -2.45 5.46
CA ASP A 755 17.58 -3.63 6.26
C ASP A 755 18.20 -4.75 5.42
N ALA A 756 17.69 -4.98 4.21
CA ALA A 756 18.29 -5.92 3.26
C ALA A 756 19.72 -5.51 2.86
N ILE A 757 19.96 -4.22 2.57
CA ILE A 757 21.30 -3.71 2.25
C ILE A 757 22.24 -3.87 3.45
N ILE A 758 21.80 -3.47 4.64
CA ILE A 758 22.59 -3.56 5.87
C ILE A 758 22.94 -5.03 6.19
N THR A 759 21.98 -5.94 6.08
CA THR A 759 22.16 -7.36 6.35
C THR A 759 23.14 -8.00 5.37
N LEU A 760 22.97 -7.78 4.06
CA LEU A 760 23.90 -8.30 3.05
C LEU A 760 25.30 -7.69 3.18
N ALA A 761 25.41 -6.39 3.48
CA ALA A 761 26.70 -5.73 3.70
C ALA A 761 27.40 -6.28 4.95
N ALA A 762 26.67 -6.50 6.04
CA ALA A 762 27.22 -7.10 7.27
C ALA A 762 27.75 -8.52 7.05
N HIS A 763 27.17 -9.29 6.12
CA HIS A 763 27.67 -10.61 5.72
C HIS A 763 28.76 -10.57 4.63
N GLY A 764 29.05 -9.40 4.05
CA GLY A 764 29.96 -9.27 2.90
C GLY A 764 29.39 -9.84 1.60
N GLU A 765 28.07 -9.96 1.49
CA GLU A 765 27.34 -10.58 0.38
C GLU A 765 26.57 -9.57 -0.49
N LEU A 766 26.67 -8.26 -0.23
CA LEU A 766 25.95 -7.26 -1.02
C LEU A 766 26.52 -7.20 -2.46
N PRO A 767 25.70 -7.43 -3.50
CA PRO A 767 26.16 -7.32 -4.89
C PRO A 767 26.21 -5.85 -5.33
N ALA A 768 27.17 -5.09 -4.78
CA ALA A 768 27.21 -3.63 -4.91
C ALA A 768 27.27 -3.16 -6.38
N ALA A 769 28.05 -3.83 -7.23
CA ALA A 769 28.15 -3.46 -8.65
C ALA A 769 26.82 -3.66 -9.40
N ASP A 770 26.14 -4.79 -9.16
CA ASP A 770 24.83 -5.08 -9.74
C ASP A 770 23.74 -4.17 -9.16
N LEU A 771 23.83 -3.81 -7.88
CA LEU A 771 22.98 -2.79 -7.25
C LEU A 771 23.12 -1.46 -7.99
N GLY A 772 24.34 -1.03 -8.28
CA GLY A 772 24.61 0.17 -9.07
C GLY A 772 24.05 0.13 -10.48
N ARG A 773 24.21 -0.99 -11.17
CA ARG A 773 23.65 -1.24 -12.51
C ARG A 773 22.12 -1.19 -12.50
N ALA A 774 21.48 -1.88 -11.56
CA ALA A 774 20.03 -1.87 -11.39
C ALA A 774 19.50 -0.47 -11.09
N LEU A 775 20.15 0.26 -10.17
CA LEU A 775 19.85 1.66 -9.85
C LEU A 775 19.87 2.54 -11.11
N GLY A 776 20.97 2.50 -11.86
CA GLY A 776 21.15 3.32 -13.06
C GLY A 776 20.07 3.08 -14.11
N HIS A 777 19.78 1.82 -14.40
CA HIS A 777 18.81 1.44 -15.42
C HIS A 777 17.35 1.67 -14.99
N MET A 778 16.96 1.28 -13.77
CA MET A 778 15.58 1.42 -13.31
C MET A 778 15.18 2.88 -13.06
N ILE A 779 16.11 3.74 -12.65
CA ILE A 779 15.87 5.19 -12.57
C ILE A 779 15.75 5.78 -13.98
N ARG A 780 16.58 5.34 -14.93
CA ARG A 780 16.55 5.82 -16.32
C ARG A 780 15.27 5.41 -17.04
N GLY A 781 14.74 4.22 -16.75
CA GLY A 781 13.46 3.72 -17.23
C GLY A 781 12.25 4.23 -16.43
N GLU A 782 12.43 5.19 -15.51
CA GLU A 782 11.38 5.77 -14.66
C GLU A 782 10.57 4.76 -13.81
N GLN A 783 11.09 3.54 -13.63
CA GLN A 783 10.48 2.52 -12.78
C GLN A 783 10.56 2.91 -11.30
N VAL A 784 11.67 3.53 -10.88
CA VAL A 784 11.86 4.00 -9.51
C VAL A 784 12.22 5.50 -9.48
N LYS A 785 11.67 6.20 -8.49
CA LYS A 785 11.92 7.64 -8.33
C LYS A 785 13.27 7.89 -7.65
N LEU A 786 14.12 8.67 -8.30
CA LEU A 786 15.46 9.00 -7.81
C LEU A 786 15.48 9.50 -6.36
N ASN A 787 14.54 10.37 -5.98
CA ASN A 787 14.50 10.93 -4.62
C ASN A 787 14.25 9.89 -3.52
N ARG A 788 13.46 8.84 -3.80
CA ARG A 788 13.16 7.76 -2.84
C ARG A 788 14.40 6.92 -2.59
N VAL A 789 15.07 6.55 -3.69
CA VAL A 789 16.31 5.78 -3.70
C VAL A 789 17.44 6.54 -3.00
N THR A 790 17.64 7.83 -3.31
CA THR A 790 18.65 8.67 -2.65
C THR A 790 18.48 8.70 -1.14
N GLY A 791 17.23 8.78 -0.64
CA GLY A 791 16.95 8.76 0.79
C GLY A 791 17.41 7.48 1.48
N VAL A 792 17.14 6.31 0.87
CA VAL A 792 17.58 5.02 1.42
C VAL A 792 19.12 4.91 1.40
N LEU A 793 19.77 5.34 0.32
CA LEU A 793 21.24 5.32 0.23
C LEU A 793 21.91 6.20 1.29
N ASP A 794 21.35 7.38 1.59
CA ASP A 794 21.88 8.26 2.65
C ASP A 794 21.71 7.63 4.05
N GLU A 795 20.59 6.96 4.29
CA GLU A 795 20.31 6.23 5.53
C GLU A 795 21.32 5.09 5.75
N VAL A 796 21.49 4.19 4.77
CA VAL A 796 22.41 3.05 4.91
C VAL A 796 23.88 3.49 4.90
N THR A 797 24.23 4.59 4.22
CA THR A 797 25.56 5.23 4.34
C THR A 797 25.80 5.70 5.77
N SER A 798 24.79 6.29 6.41
CA SER A 798 24.86 6.73 7.81
C SER A 798 24.94 5.56 8.79
N ALA A 799 24.32 4.42 8.44
CA ALA A 799 24.34 3.20 9.25
C ALA A 799 25.66 2.42 9.17
N GLY A 800 26.55 2.76 8.24
CA GLY A 800 27.90 2.17 8.15
C GLY A 800 28.22 1.49 6.81
N ALA A 801 27.29 1.37 5.86
CA ALA A 801 27.49 0.69 4.56
C ALA A 801 28.12 1.61 3.49
N HIS A 802 28.99 2.54 3.89
CA HIS A 802 29.49 3.60 3.02
C HIS A 802 30.41 3.08 1.90
N ALA A 803 31.18 2.01 2.14
CA ALA A 803 32.04 1.41 1.12
C ALA A 803 31.20 0.71 0.03
N GLU A 804 30.20 -0.06 0.43
CA GLU A 804 29.29 -0.76 -0.46
C GLU A 804 28.39 0.21 -1.24
N VAL A 805 27.89 1.25 -0.59
CA VAL A 805 27.13 2.32 -1.26
C VAL A 805 28.01 3.05 -2.27
N TRP A 806 29.27 3.35 -1.94
CA TRP A 806 30.18 3.95 -2.91
C TRP A 806 30.39 3.04 -4.11
N ALA A 807 30.66 1.74 -3.91
CA ALA A 807 30.82 0.78 -4.99
C ALA A 807 29.58 0.71 -5.90
N ALA A 808 28.37 0.74 -5.33
CA ALA A 808 27.14 0.81 -6.11
C ALA A 808 26.97 2.15 -6.86
N LEU A 809 27.29 3.27 -6.23
CA LEU A 809 27.18 4.59 -6.86
C LEU A 809 28.21 4.81 -7.96
N ALA A 810 29.41 4.23 -7.85
CA ALA A 810 30.44 4.27 -8.88
C ALA A 810 29.95 3.64 -10.20
N GLU A 811 29.13 2.58 -10.13
CA GLU A 811 28.48 1.95 -11.29
C GLU A 811 27.22 2.72 -11.75
N ALA A 812 26.41 3.24 -10.82
CA ALA A 812 25.16 3.92 -11.13
C ALA A 812 25.37 5.31 -11.77
N ILE A 813 26.34 6.09 -11.28
CA ILE A 813 26.55 7.49 -11.67
C ILE A 813 26.77 7.61 -13.19
N PRO A 814 27.69 6.86 -13.84
CA PRO A 814 27.91 6.94 -15.28
C PRO A 814 26.63 6.77 -16.12
N LEU A 815 25.71 5.89 -15.69
CA LEU A 815 24.43 5.64 -16.36
C LEU A 815 23.43 6.79 -16.18
N LEU A 816 23.52 7.52 -15.06
CA LEU A 816 22.61 8.60 -14.68
C LEU A 816 23.08 9.99 -15.14
N LEU A 817 24.39 10.16 -15.37
CA LEU A 817 24.95 11.44 -15.84
C LEU A 817 24.37 11.80 -17.23
N PRO A 818 23.92 13.05 -17.42
CA PRO A 818 23.22 13.46 -18.64
C PRO A 818 24.15 13.36 -19.86
N GLY A 819 23.70 12.66 -20.92
CA GLY A 819 24.28 12.64 -22.28
C GLY A 819 24.62 14.03 -22.85
N PRO A 820 25.44 14.14 -23.92
CA PRO A 820 25.54 15.37 -24.70
C PRO A 820 24.14 15.83 -25.15
N GLY A 821 23.73 17.04 -24.77
CA GLY A 821 22.39 17.58 -25.07
C GLY A 821 21.23 17.07 -24.19
N GLU A 822 21.45 16.07 -23.32
CA GLU A 822 20.43 15.56 -22.39
C GLU A 822 20.28 16.52 -21.19
N LYS A 823 19.03 16.75 -20.76
CA LYS A 823 18.76 17.50 -19.53
C LYS A 823 19.09 16.63 -18.30
N ALA A 824 19.68 17.24 -17.28
CA ALA A 824 19.92 16.54 -16.03
C ALA A 824 18.60 16.20 -15.31
N ARG A 825 18.53 15.00 -14.73
CA ARG A 825 17.39 14.54 -13.92
C ARG A 825 17.27 15.38 -12.63
N ALA A 826 16.04 15.72 -12.26
CA ALA A 826 15.78 16.40 -11.00
C ALA A 826 16.18 15.50 -9.82
N GLY A 827 16.94 16.03 -8.86
CA GLY A 827 17.45 15.28 -7.70
C GLY A 827 18.84 14.66 -7.87
N LEU A 828 19.43 14.67 -9.07
CA LEU A 828 20.78 14.10 -9.29
C LEU A 828 21.87 14.75 -8.43
N GLY A 829 21.73 16.05 -8.13
CA GLY A 829 22.64 16.73 -7.20
C GLY A 829 22.57 16.21 -5.76
N GLU A 830 21.42 15.74 -5.28
CA GLU A 830 21.29 15.11 -3.96
C GLU A 830 21.93 13.72 -3.96
N LEU A 831 21.78 12.96 -5.04
CA LEU A 831 22.49 11.67 -5.19
C LEU A 831 24.02 11.86 -5.16
N LEU A 832 24.54 12.85 -5.89
CA LEU A 832 25.99 13.13 -5.87
C LEU A 832 26.47 13.57 -4.48
N LYS A 833 25.63 14.25 -3.69
CA LYS A 833 25.95 14.58 -2.30
C LYS A 833 26.14 13.31 -1.44
N VAL A 834 25.26 12.31 -1.60
CA VAL A 834 25.42 11.00 -0.94
C VAL A 834 26.69 10.30 -1.42
N ALA A 835 26.96 10.33 -2.74
CA ALA A 835 28.17 9.76 -3.33
C ALA A 835 29.45 10.38 -2.75
N VAL A 836 29.50 11.71 -2.61
CA VAL A 836 30.62 12.42 -1.98
C VAL A 836 30.83 11.93 -0.56
N ARG A 837 29.76 11.84 0.24
CA ARG A 837 29.85 11.37 1.63
C ARG A 837 30.34 9.92 1.72
N ALA A 838 29.80 9.04 0.88
CA ALA A 838 30.21 7.64 0.80
C ALA A 838 31.69 7.50 0.39
N ALA A 839 32.13 8.27 -0.61
CA ALA A 839 33.53 8.31 -1.07
C ALA A 839 34.48 8.88 0.00
N GLU A 840 34.09 9.94 0.70
CA GLU A 840 34.88 10.52 1.80
C GLU A 840 35.05 9.54 2.96
N LEU A 841 33.98 8.83 3.36
CA LEU A 841 34.03 7.86 4.45
C LEU A 841 34.77 6.57 4.10
N SER A 842 34.76 6.18 2.82
CA SER A 842 35.46 4.98 2.33
C SER A 842 36.88 5.26 1.84
N GLU A 843 37.36 6.50 1.92
CA GLU A 843 38.64 6.95 1.36
C GLU A 843 38.81 6.52 -0.12
N ALA A 844 37.72 6.53 -0.88
CA ALA A 844 37.68 6.01 -2.23
C ALA A 844 38.55 6.83 -3.19
N ARG A 845 39.25 6.11 -4.08
CA ARG A 845 40.05 6.69 -5.16
C ARG A 845 39.71 6.08 -6.50
N GLY A 846 39.78 6.86 -7.57
CA GLY A 846 39.56 6.37 -8.92
C GLY A 846 39.09 7.44 -9.89
N ASP A 847 38.70 6.99 -11.09
CA ASP A 847 38.07 7.84 -12.10
C ASP A 847 36.63 7.34 -12.35
N THR A 848 35.71 8.26 -12.63
CA THR A 848 34.32 7.96 -12.96
C THR A 848 34.00 8.54 -14.32
N PRO A 849 33.63 7.70 -15.32
CA PRO A 849 33.36 8.17 -16.66
C PRO A 849 32.41 9.37 -16.69
N ARG A 850 32.77 10.39 -17.48
CA ARG A 850 31.96 11.60 -17.73
C ARG A 850 31.81 12.55 -16.52
N LEU A 851 32.31 12.19 -15.34
CA LEU A 851 32.28 13.05 -14.15
C LEU A 851 33.20 14.28 -14.34
N ALA A 852 34.41 14.08 -14.85
CA ALA A 852 35.37 15.17 -15.12
C ALA A 852 34.80 16.22 -16.08
N GLU A 853 34.15 15.77 -17.15
CA GLU A 853 33.49 16.66 -18.12
C GLU A 853 32.37 17.48 -17.47
N LEU A 854 31.56 16.85 -16.59
CA LEU A 854 30.49 17.53 -15.87
C LEU A 854 31.05 18.54 -14.85
N ALA A 855 32.10 18.16 -14.12
CA ALA A 855 32.77 19.03 -13.15
C ALA A 855 33.37 20.28 -13.82
N ALA A 856 33.90 20.15 -15.04
CA ALA A 856 34.47 21.24 -15.83
C ALA A 856 33.42 22.24 -16.38
N ARG A 857 32.12 21.90 -16.40
CA ARG A 857 31.08 22.80 -16.93
C ARG A 857 30.92 24.04 -16.05
N LYS A 858 30.72 25.19 -16.69
CA LYS A 858 30.39 26.45 -16.02
C LYS A 858 28.95 26.44 -15.50
N GLY A 859 28.73 27.02 -14.32
CA GLY A 859 27.42 27.12 -13.67
C GLY A 859 27.50 26.89 -12.16
N SER A 860 26.44 27.27 -11.45
CA SER A 860 26.32 27.20 -9.99
C SER A 860 25.29 26.20 -9.49
N SER A 861 24.73 25.35 -10.36
CA SER A 861 23.72 24.35 -9.93
C SER A 861 24.30 23.38 -8.89
N GLN A 862 23.45 22.87 -7.99
CA GLN A 862 23.85 21.90 -6.98
C GLN A 862 24.50 20.66 -7.61
N LEU A 863 24.01 20.23 -8.76
CA LEU A 863 24.61 19.15 -9.55
C LEU A 863 26.08 19.43 -9.89
N LEU A 864 26.38 20.61 -10.46
CA LEU A 864 27.74 20.97 -10.85
C LEU A 864 28.66 21.13 -9.64
N HIS A 865 28.13 21.68 -8.54
CA HIS A 865 28.86 21.82 -7.29
C HIS A 865 29.27 20.46 -6.70
N GLN A 866 28.32 19.54 -6.55
CA GLN A 866 28.60 18.21 -6.02
C GLN A 866 29.43 17.35 -7.00
N ALA A 867 29.30 17.55 -8.31
CA ALA A 867 30.15 16.88 -9.30
C ALA A 867 31.63 17.27 -9.17
N ARG A 868 31.92 18.57 -8.95
CA ARG A 868 33.30 19.04 -8.69
C ARG A 868 33.85 18.46 -7.38
N ARG A 869 33.06 18.53 -6.31
CA ARG A 869 33.46 17.97 -5.01
C ARG A 869 33.73 16.47 -5.10
N LEU A 870 32.87 15.72 -5.79
CA LEU A 870 33.08 14.29 -5.97
C LEU A 870 34.36 14.01 -6.75
N TYR A 871 34.58 14.73 -7.85
CA TYR A 871 35.81 14.62 -8.65
C TYR A 871 37.07 14.90 -7.81
N GLU A 872 37.04 15.94 -6.97
CA GLU A 872 38.15 16.26 -6.06
C GLU A 872 38.38 15.19 -4.98
N VAL A 873 37.32 14.56 -4.45
CA VAL A 873 37.43 13.53 -3.42
C VAL A 873 38.09 12.27 -3.99
N ILE A 874 37.65 11.79 -5.15
CA ILE A 874 38.13 10.53 -5.72
C ILE A 874 39.49 10.67 -6.44
N ALA A 875 39.90 11.89 -6.76
CA ALA A 875 41.20 12.19 -7.37
C ALA A 875 42.33 12.36 -6.33
N ARG A 876 42.02 12.43 -5.02
CA ARG A 876 43.01 12.53 -3.94
C ARG A 876 43.76 11.24 -3.73
#